data_AF-A0A0G1DCK8-F1
#
_entry.id   AF-A0A0G1DCK8-F1
#
_cell.length_a   1.000
_cell.length_b   1.000
_cell.length_c   1.000
_cell.angle_alpha   90.00
_cell.angle_beta   90.00
_cell.angle_gamma   90.00
#
_symmetry.space_group_name_H-M   'P 1'
#
loop_
_entity.id
_entity.type
_entity.pdbx_description
1 polymer ?
#
loop_
_entity_poly.entity_id
_entity_poly.type
_entity_poly.pdbx_seq_one_letter_code
_entity_poly.pdbx_strand_id
1 'polypeptide(L)'
;MEKKFSLSEFGYTAIVGKFAGQADGAVWLQQGGTVVIAAVVSEPTEEFPGFFPLTVDYRELFSAAGRIPGGYLKREGRPSDQEILNGRLIDRAIRPLFPEDFFDKVQLTTTIYSADKERMPQGLALLASSLALVLSPIPFMTPVGICEVARIDGQWIFDPTLDQAQKSDVRLIVAGNEEGVNMVEGSSTGISEEEFLDVMFRAHEYVKKQVLWQIDIQKHCGAPKNEVKDTFGGKLWETRATEFIATDRVAELFVADKVVRAEKQKNLFEGFKAQYKEEISSSGVSLSFVAYVFDIVLKKAINELVFSRGERIDLRGFETVRQISTEVGLLPCAHGSALFSRGRTQALVSVTLGGGQDRMRVEGLMGEKSKTFMLHYNFPSFSVGEVRPNRGPGRREIGHGQLAASAIERMLPDQEKFPYTIRIVSDILESDGSSSMATVCGTTMALMHAGVPLTSMVSGVAMGLLMSKEGKFQVVTDLSGVEDAFGFMDFKVAGTENGITAIQMDIKYKGGLLKTVFEQALAQAKRGRLHVMAEMKKVMSKPNEKMSDMVPQIVSFRIPRDKIGAVIGTGGKVIREITETTETSIDIEDEGIVRIFGQPGPLLDKAVSLVKVLAGVLDIGARYPGIVRRLTDFGIFVELAPGQDGLVHISTVPRKDQDEFMNRYRDGDLVTVEVLDHDKVSGRIRLKIVD
;
A
#
# COMPACT_ATOMS: atom_id res chain seq x y z
N MET A 1 -11.45 -12.95 38.92
CA MET A 1 -10.81 -14.28 39.04
C MET A 1 -10.20 -14.61 37.69
N GLU A 2 -8.91 -14.96 37.65
CA GLU A 2 -8.20 -15.32 36.42
C GLU A 2 -8.81 -16.59 35.81
N LYS A 3 -9.07 -16.58 34.50
CA LYS A 3 -9.48 -17.76 33.73
C LYS A 3 -8.55 -17.95 32.53
N LYS A 4 -8.23 -19.20 32.21
CA LYS A 4 -7.35 -19.58 31.11
C LYS A 4 -8.08 -20.53 30.17
N PHE A 5 -8.01 -20.25 28.88
CA PHE A 5 -8.60 -21.04 27.81
C PHE A 5 -7.52 -21.36 26.78
N SER A 6 -7.58 -22.55 26.18
CA SER A 6 -6.63 -22.96 25.15
C SER A 6 -7.36 -23.58 23.96
N LEU A 7 -6.82 -23.36 22.76
CA LEU A 7 -7.27 -23.99 21.53
C LEU A 7 -6.06 -24.63 20.87
N SER A 8 -5.86 -25.91 21.16
CA SER A 8 -4.62 -26.64 20.84
C SER A 8 -4.33 -26.73 19.34
N GLU A 9 -5.37 -26.82 18.51
CA GLU A 9 -5.24 -26.86 17.04
C GLU A 9 -4.45 -25.68 16.48
N PHE A 10 -4.60 -24.49 17.08
CA PHE A 10 -3.91 -23.27 16.63
C PHE A 10 -2.79 -22.82 17.59
N GLY A 11 -2.58 -23.57 18.68
CA GLY A 11 -1.62 -23.21 19.73
C GLY A 11 -2.02 -21.95 20.51
N TYR A 12 -3.30 -21.58 20.54
CA TYR A 12 -3.76 -20.38 21.23
C TYR A 12 -3.94 -20.60 22.74
N THR A 13 -3.61 -19.56 23.50
CA THR A 13 -3.91 -19.46 24.93
C THR A 13 -4.46 -18.06 25.24
N ALA A 14 -5.69 -18.00 25.74
CA ALA A 14 -6.33 -16.77 26.21
C ALA A 14 -6.36 -16.72 27.74
N ILE A 15 -5.96 -15.59 28.32
CA ILE A 15 -6.07 -15.31 29.75
C ILE A 15 -7.01 -14.12 29.94
N VAL A 16 -8.06 -14.32 30.74
CA VAL A 16 -9.12 -13.33 31.00
C VAL A 16 -9.14 -12.99 32.49
N GLY A 17 -9.35 -11.72 32.82
CA GLY A 17 -9.55 -11.24 34.20
C GLY A 17 -8.27 -11.04 35.02
N LYS A 18 -7.09 -11.16 34.41
CA LYS A 18 -5.79 -10.91 35.05
C LYS A 18 -5.20 -9.52 34.75
N PHE A 19 -5.32 -9.08 33.49
CA PHE A 19 -4.70 -7.85 33.00
C PHE A 19 -5.75 -6.83 32.59
N ALA A 20 -5.39 -5.54 32.68
CA ALA A 20 -6.23 -4.40 32.27
C ALA A 20 -7.66 -4.40 32.87
N GLY A 21 -7.80 -4.72 34.17
CA GLY A 21 -9.09 -4.90 34.84
C GLY A 21 -9.98 -3.65 34.98
N GLN A 22 -9.57 -2.50 34.46
CA GLN A 22 -10.40 -1.29 34.36
C GLN A 22 -11.05 -1.12 32.97
N ALA A 23 -10.61 -1.88 31.96
CA ALA A 23 -11.23 -1.86 30.65
C ALA A 23 -12.60 -2.56 30.70
N ASP A 24 -13.52 -2.16 29.83
CA ASP A 24 -14.82 -2.82 29.69
C ASP A 24 -14.68 -4.27 29.22
N GLY A 25 -13.63 -4.54 28.42
CA GLY A 25 -13.19 -5.89 28.11
C GLY A 25 -11.70 -5.92 27.81
N ALA A 26 -11.02 -6.97 28.25
CA ALA A 26 -9.60 -7.17 27.96
C ALA A 26 -9.24 -8.66 27.90
N VAL A 27 -8.29 -8.97 27.04
CA VAL A 27 -7.75 -10.32 26.90
C VAL A 27 -6.24 -10.27 26.65
N TRP A 28 -5.53 -11.19 27.30
CA TRP A 28 -4.19 -11.57 26.91
C TRP A 28 -4.31 -12.79 26.01
N LEU A 29 -3.84 -12.70 24.77
CA LEU A 29 -3.85 -13.80 23.81
C LEU A 29 -2.42 -14.12 23.38
N GLN A 30 -2.11 -15.41 23.38
CA GLN A 30 -0.78 -15.92 23.08
C GLN A 30 -0.85 -17.04 22.05
N GLN A 31 0.09 -17.03 21.11
CA GLN A 31 0.40 -18.12 20.19
C GLN A 31 1.92 -18.30 20.18
N GLY A 32 2.42 -19.47 20.59
CA GLY A 32 3.87 -19.67 20.70
C GLY A 32 4.51 -18.66 21.66
N GLY A 33 5.54 -17.95 21.19
CA GLY A 33 6.18 -16.86 21.92
C GLY A 33 5.56 -15.48 21.64
N THR A 34 4.62 -15.38 20.71
CA THR A 34 3.92 -14.12 20.41
C THR A 34 2.79 -13.86 21.38
N VAL A 35 2.76 -12.66 21.97
CA VAL A 35 1.82 -12.22 23.01
C VAL A 35 1.20 -10.88 22.63
N VAL A 36 -0.12 -10.83 22.72
CA VAL A 36 -0.93 -9.64 22.45
C VAL A 36 -1.86 -9.36 23.63
N ILE A 37 -1.98 -8.09 24.00
CA ILE A 37 -3.06 -7.62 24.86
C ILE A 37 -3.98 -6.74 24.04
N ALA A 38 -5.27 -7.08 24.01
CA ALA A 38 -6.33 -6.22 23.51
C ALA A 38 -7.19 -5.74 24.67
N ALA A 39 -7.51 -4.45 24.68
CA ALA A 39 -8.39 -3.84 25.66
C ALA A 39 -9.35 -2.87 24.95
N VAL A 40 -10.62 -2.90 25.35
CA VAL A 40 -11.67 -2.03 24.82
C VAL A 40 -12.35 -1.25 25.95
N VAL A 41 -12.65 0.01 25.67
CA VAL A 41 -13.44 0.89 26.52
C VAL A 41 -14.51 1.59 25.70
N SER A 42 -15.63 1.90 26.34
CA SER A 42 -16.75 2.64 25.79
C SER A 42 -17.13 3.82 26.68
N GLU A 43 -17.52 4.91 26.05
CA GLU A 43 -18.01 6.12 26.72
C GLU A 43 -19.32 6.56 26.06
N PRO A 44 -20.43 6.68 26.81
CA PRO A 44 -21.67 7.23 26.29
C PRO A 44 -21.49 8.63 25.70
N THR A 45 -22.24 8.94 24.63
CA THR A 45 -22.24 10.29 24.04
C THR A 45 -23.53 11.04 24.37
N GLU A 46 -23.41 12.29 24.79
CA GLU A 46 -24.55 13.17 25.08
C GLU A 46 -25.07 13.86 23.81
N GLU A 47 -24.18 14.19 22.88
CA GLU A 47 -24.50 14.80 21.60
C GLU A 47 -24.26 13.82 20.45
N PHE A 48 -25.05 13.95 19.38
CA PHE A 48 -24.91 13.10 18.20
C PHE A 48 -23.58 13.39 17.47
N PRO A 49 -22.65 12.42 17.38
CA PRO A 49 -21.32 12.63 16.81
C PRO A 49 -21.30 12.71 15.28
N GLY A 50 -22.41 12.41 14.59
CA GLY A 50 -22.47 12.36 13.12
C GLY A 50 -22.05 11.02 12.51
N PHE A 51 -21.39 10.15 13.28
CA PHE A 51 -20.89 8.84 12.84
C PHE A 51 -20.63 7.94 14.06
N PHE A 52 -20.48 6.62 13.86
CA PHE A 52 -20.06 5.73 14.94
C PHE A 52 -18.56 5.93 15.30
N PRO A 53 -18.24 6.48 16.49
CA PRO A 53 -16.87 6.84 16.86
C PRO A 53 -16.08 5.64 17.40
N LEU A 54 -15.78 4.70 16.51
CA LEU A 54 -14.84 3.60 16.78
C LEU A 54 -13.41 4.00 16.38
N THR A 55 -12.50 3.93 17.35
CA THR A 55 -11.06 4.07 17.16
C THR A 55 -10.37 2.74 17.45
N VAL A 56 -9.63 2.23 16.47
CA VAL A 56 -8.82 1.02 16.61
C VAL A 56 -7.34 1.35 16.49
N ASP A 57 -6.60 1.15 17.57
CA ASP A 57 -5.16 1.34 17.65
C ASP A 57 -4.45 -0.02 17.72
N TYR A 58 -3.51 -0.25 16.81
CA TYR A 58 -2.60 -1.40 16.84
C TYR A 58 -1.19 -0.86 17.08
N ARG A 59 -0.48 -1.40 18.08
CA ARG A 59 0.83 -0.91 18.50
C ARG A 59 1.86 -2.01 18.61
N GLU A 60 3.01 -1.78 17.99
CA GLU A 60 4.18 -2.64 18.06
C GLU A 60 5.24 -2.02 18.98
N LEU A 61 5.60 -2.73 20.05
CA LEU A 61 6.69 -2.32 20.93
C LEU A 61 7.97 -3.00 20.46
N PHE A 62 9.05 -2.25 20.22
CA PHE A 62 10.33 -2.86 19.81
C PHE A 62 10.91 -3.75 20.90
N SER A 63 10.58 -3.47 22.17
CA SER A 63 10.90 -4.33 23.31
C SER A 63 10.27 -5.73 23.20
N ALA A 64 9.14 -5.88 22.50
CA ALA A 64 8.53 -7.18 22.25
C ALA A 64 9.43 -8.12 21.42
N ALA A 65 10.36 -7.55 20.65
CA ALA A 65 11.40 -8.27 19.92
C ALA A 65 12.81 -8.09 20.52
N GLY A 66 12.91 -7.57 21.76
CA GLY A 66 14.17 -7.34 22.46
C GLY A 66 15.04 -6.24 21.84
N ARG A 67 14.44 -5.25 21.16
CA ARG A 67 15.15 -4.18 20.43
C ARG A 67 14.86 -2.80 21.01
N ILE A 68 15.83 -1.91 20.85
CA ILE A 68 15.66 -0.46 21.08
C ILE A 68 15.32 0.18 19.72
N PRO A 69 14.33 1.07 19.63
CA PRO A 69 13.99 1.75 18.38
C PRO A 69 15.19 2.48 17.74
N GLY A 70 15.33 2.43 16.41
CA GLY A 70 16.44 3.05 15.69
C GLY A 70 16.47 4.57 15.77
N GLY A 71 15.30 5.22 15.92
CA GLY A 71 15.14 6.68 15.95
C GLY A 71 15.97 7.39 17.03
N TYR A 72 16.19 8.70 16.84
CA TYR A 72 17.02 9.52 17.74
C TYR A 72 16.54 9.48 19.21
N LEU A 73 15.22 9.50 19.42
CA LEU A 73 14.60 9.49 20.75
C LEU A 73 14.63 8.13 21.46
N LYS A 74 15.00 7.04 20.76
CA LYS A 74 15.00 5.66 21.30
C LYS A 74 13.67 5.25 21.93
N ARG A 75 12.56 5.75 21.36
CA ARG A 75 11.17 5.52 21.78
C ARG A 75 10.28 5.43 20.56
N GLU A 76 9.26 4.57 20.63
CA GLU A 76 8.21 4.48 19.62
C GLU A 76 7.47 5.82 19.49
N GLY A 77 7.48 6.37 18.28
CA GLY A 77 6.83 7.63 17.96
C GLY A 77 5.44 7.43 17.36
N ARG A 78 5.13 8.24 16.34
CA ARG A 78 3.91 8.10 15.54
C ARG A 78 3.76 6.66 14.99
N PRO A 79 2.53 6.16 14.83
CA PRO A 79 2.29 4.87 14.18
C PRO A 79 2.97 4.79 12.82
N SER A 80 3.63 3.65 12.58
CA SER A 80 4.14 3.28 11.26
C SER A 80 3.00 2.94 10.30
N ASP A 81 3.30 2.93 9.00
CA ASP A 81 2.32 2.50 7.98
C ASP A 81 1.80 1.08 8.26
N GLN A 82 2.68 0.18 8.71
CA GLN A 82 2.27 -1.20 9.04
C GLN A 82 1.31 -1.24 10.24
N GLU A 83 1.57 -0.45 11.29
CA GLU A 83 0.65 -0.35 12.43
C GLU A 83 -0.71 0.23 12.02
N ILE A 84 -0.71 1.25 11.16
CA ILE A 84 -1.92 1.85 10.61
C ILE A 84 -2.71 0.83 9.78
N LEU A 85 -2.04 0.06 8.91
CA LEU A 85 -2.64 -0.98 8.08
C LEU A 85 -3.23 -2.10 8.94
N ASN A 86 -2.51 -2.57 9.96
CA ASN A 86 -2.99 -3.61 10.87
C ASN A 86 -4.20 -3.11 11.70
N GLY A 87 -4.16 -1.87 12.18
CA GLY A 87 -5.32 -1.28 12.85
C GLY A 87 -6.53 -1.15 11.92
N ARG A 88 -6.32 -0.86 10.62
CA ARG A 88 -7.41 -0.81 9.61
C ARG A 88 -7.97 -2.19 9.31
N LEU A 89 -7.12 -3.20 9.22
CA LEU A 89 -7.53 -4.60 9.06
C LEU A 89 -8.47 -5.01 10.19
N ILE A 90 -8.12 -4.67 11.44
CA ILE A 90 -8.96 -4.94 12.60
C ILE A 90 -10.29 -4.16 12.51
N ASP A 91 -10.21 -2.84 12.27
CA ASP A 91 -11.38 -1.96 12.16
C ASP A 91 -12.39 -2.46 11.11
N ARG A 92 -11.92 -2.79 9.90
CA ARG A 92 -12.75 -3.30 8.80
C ARG A 92 -13.46 -4.60 9.18
N ALA A 93 -12.79 -5.50 9.89
CA ALA A 93 -13.35 -6.79 10.30
C ALA A 93 -14.40 -6.66 11.41
N ILE A 94 -14.34 -5.64 12.28
CA ILE A 94 -15.26 -5.53 13.44
C ILE A 94 -16.35 -4.47 13.26
N ARG A 95 -16.10 -3.39 12.51
CA ARG A 95 -17.00 -2.23 12.42
C ARG A 95 -18.42 -2.59 11.96
N PRO A 96 -18.64 -3.48 10.97
CA PRO A 96 -20.00 -3.83 10.54
C PRO A 96 -20.81 -4.59 11.60
N LEU A 97 -20.18 -5.07 12.67
CA LEU A 97 -20.79 -5.93 13.69
C LEU A 97 -21.27 -5.14 14.92
N PHE A 98 -21.21 -3.81 14.85
CA PHE A 98 -21.92 -2.93 15.77
C PHE A 98 -23.33 -2.62 15.22
N PRO A 99 -24.31 -2.36 16.09
CA PRO A 99 -25.62 -1.85 15.70
C PRO A 99 -25.50 -0.51 14.96
N GLU A 100 -26.37 -0.28 13.98
CA GLU A 100 -26.34 0.94 13.15
C GLU A 100 -26.69 2.20 13.95
N ASP A 101 -27.45 2.03 15.03
CA ASP A 101 -27.92 3.05 15.96
C ASP A 101 -27.04 3.20 17.21
N PHE A 102 -25.84 2.59 17.21
CA PHE A 102 -24.89 2.69 18.31
C PHE A 102 -23.88 3.83 18.09
N PHE A 103 -23.92 4.86 18.95
CA PHE A 103 -23.14 6.09 18.79
C PHE A 103 -22.14 6.38 19.92
N ASP A 104 -22.05 5.51 20.92
CA ASP A 104 -21.07 5.66 22.00
C ASP A 104 -19.65 5.59 21.43
N LYS A 105 -18.73 6.33 22.06
CA LYS A 105 -17.32 6.29 21.67
C LYS A 105 -16.76 4.96 22.09
N VAL A 106 -16.08 4.27 21.17
CA VAL A 106 -15.40 3.01 21.45
C VAL A 106 -13.94 3.16 21.09
N GLN A 107 -13.05 2.89 22.06
CA GLN A 107 -11.63 2.79 21.81
C GLN A 107 -11.16 1.36 22.05
N LEU A 108 -10.59 0.75 21.02
CA LEU A 108 -9.99 -0.57 21.06
C LEU A 108 -8.48 -0.42 20.83
N THR A 109 -7.68 -0.80 21.82
CA THR A 109 -6.22 -0.79 21.72
C THR A 109 -5.70 -2.21 21.75
N THR A 110 -4.86 -2.55 20.78
CA THR A 110 -4.16 -3.83 20.69
C THR A 110 -2.66 -3.60 20.67
N THR A 111 -1.95 -4.16 21.66
CA THR A 111 -0.50 -3.96 21.83
C THR A 111 0.23 -5.30 21.79
N ILE A 112 1.28 -5.37 20.97
CA ILE A 112 2.17 -6.53 20.89
C ILE A 112 3.24 -6.41 21.96
N TYR A 113 3.23 -7.35 22.93
CA TYR A 113 4.15 -7.35 24.08
C TYR A 113 5.28 -8.36 23.95
N SER A 114 5.11 -9.39 23.12
CA SER A 114 6.18 -10.33 22.76
C SER A 114 5.95 -10.85 21.35
N ALA A 115 7.03 -11.13 20.62
CA ALA A 115 6.95 -11.80 19.32
C ALA A 115 8.10 -12.77 19.11
N ASP A 116 7.75 -13.98 18.71
CA ASP A 116 8.68 -15.06 18.37
C ASP A 116 9.27 -14.96 16.96
N LYS A 117 8.76 -14.03 16.14
CA LYS A 117 9.15 -13.82 14.74
C LYS A 117 8.87 -15.01 13.82
N GLU A 118 8.00 -15.94 14.23
CA GLU A 118 7.59 -17.04 13.35
C GLU A 118 6.46 -16.62 12.40
N ARG A 119 5.52 -15.82 12.91
CA ARG A 119 4.32 -15.34 12.21
C ARG A 119 4.14 -13.85 12.41
N MET A 120 3.42 -13.21 11.50
CA MET A 120 3.04 -11.82 11.73
C MET A 120 1.94 -11.72 12.80
N PRO A 121 1.93 -10.69 13.68
CA PRO A 121 1.00 -10.64 14.81
C PRO A 121 -0.41 -10.16 14.45
N GLN A 122 -0.68 -9.66 13.23
CA GLN A 122 -2.00 -9.05 12.92
C GLN A 122 -3.18 -10.01 13.09
N GLY A 123 -3.00 -11.30 12.78
CA GLY A 123 -4.05 -12.31 12.94
C GLY A 123 -4.42 -12.49 14.40
N LEU A 124 -3.41 -12.69 15.25
CA LEU A 124 -3.57 -12.81 16.69
C LEU A 124 -4.16 -11.53 17.30
N ALA A 125 -3.78 -10.36 16.77
CA ALA A 125 -4.30 -9.06 17.20
C ALA A 125 -5.80 -8.88 16.90
N LEU A 126 -6.28 -9.31 15.73
CA LEU A 126 -7.70 -9.30 15.42
C LEU A 126 -8.48 -10.27 16.32
N LEU A 127 -7.98 -11.48 16.55
CA LEU A 127 -8.61 -12.44 17.46
C LEU A 127 -8.70 -11.90 18.89
N ALA A 128 -7.62 -11.29 19.39
CA ALA A 128 -7.60 -10.66 20.71
C ALA A 128 -8.62 -9.50 20.78
N SER A 129 -8.67 -8.67 19.74
CA SER A 129 -9.63 -7.57 19.63
C SER A 129 -11.08 -8.04 19.68
N SER A 130 -11.39 -9.07 18.90
CA SER A 130 -12.72 -9.69 18.86
C SER A 130 -13.10 -10.26 20.23
N LEU A 131 -12.20 -11.01 20.88
CA LEU A 131 -12.40 -11.52 22.23
C LEU A 131 -12.66 -10.41 23.26
N ALA A 132 -11.88 -9.33 23.24
CA ALA A 132 -12.05 -8.20 24.16
C ALA A 132 -13.45 -7.57 24.03
N LEU A 133 -13.94 -7.39 22.79
CA LEU A 133 -15.30 -6.90 22.51
C LEU A 133 -16.40 -7.88 22.92
N VAL A 134 -16.18 -9.17 22.67
CA VAL A 134 -17.13 -10.22 23.03
C VAL A 134 -17.27 -10.33 24.55
N LEU A 135 -16.18 -10.12 25.29
CA LEU A 135 -16.15 -10.15 26.75
C LEU A 135 -16.72 -8.90 27.41
N SER A 136 -16.79 -7.76 26.71
CA SER A 136 -17.27 -6.48 27.25
C SER A 136 -18.80 -6.37 27.24
N PRO A 137 -19.38 -5.40 27.98
CA PRO A 137 -20.80 -5.08 27.87
C PRO A 137 -21.17 -4.31 26.58
N ILE A 138 -20.21 -3.94 25.74
CA ILE A 138 -20.47 -3.16 24.52
C ILE A 138 -21.31 -4.01 23.54
N PRO A 139 -22.36 -3.44 22.91
CA PRO A 139 -23.25 -4.16 21.99
C PRO A 139 -22.51 -4.53 20.70
N PHE A 140 -21.82 -5.66 20.74
CA PHE A 140 -21.08 -6.25 19.64
C PHE A 140 -21.74 -7.60 19.29
N MET A 141 -22.18 -7.75 18.04
CA MET A 141 -23.14 -8.79 17.66
C MET A 141 -22.56 -10.21 17.67
N THR A 142 -21.35 -10.40 17.14
CA THR A 142 -20.73 -11.72 16.99
C THR A 142 -19.21 -11.61 16.91
N PRO A 143 -18.45 -12.59 17.45
CA PRO A 143 -17.00 -12.65 17.23
C PRO A 143 -16.64 -12.83 15.76
N VAL A 144 -15.40 -12.47 15.44
CA VAL A 144 -14.74 -12.72 14.15
C VAL A 144 -13.47 -13.52 14.32
N GLY A 145 -13.20 -14.41 13.37
CA GLY A 145 -11.91 -15.08 13.21
C GLY A 145 -11.17 -14.56 11.99
N ILE A 146 -9.95 -15.06 11.79
CA ILE A 146 -9.06 -14.70 10.70
C ILE A 146 -8.18 -15.87 10.28
N CYS A 147 -7.97 -15.99 8.98
CA CYS A 147 -7.02 -16.90 8.38
C CYS A 147 -6.17 -16.17 7.35
N GLU A 148 -4.85 -16.27 7.47
CA GLU A 148 -3.94 -15.95 6.39
C GLU A 148 -3.70 -17.21 5.55
N VAL A 149 -3.65 -17.07 4.23
CA VAL A 149 -3.43 -18.18 3.31
C VAL A 149 -2.32 -17.82 2.32
N ALA A 150 -1.42 -18.77 2.13
CA ALA A 150 -0.33 -18.73 1.16
C ALA A 150 -0.42 -19.89 0.16
N ARG A 151 0.24 -19.75 -0.98
CA ARG A 151 0.47 -20.82 -1.96
C ARG A 151 1.95 -20.91 -2.30
N ILE A 152 2.52 -22.10 -2.13
CA ILE A 152 3.91 -22.41 -2.46
C ILE A 152 3.91 -23.69 -3.28
N ASP A 153 4.56 -23.68 -4.44
CA ASP A 153 4.65 -24.83 -5.34
C ASP A 153 3.27 -25.46 -5.65
N GLY A 154 2.25 -24.61 -5.82
CA GLY A 154 0.87 -25.02 -6.08
C GLY A 154 0.08 -25.53 -4.87
N GLN A 155 0.68 -25.60 -3.69
CA GLN A 155 0.05 -26.11 -2.47
C GLN A 155 -0.42 -24.98 -1.56
N TRP A 156 -1.65 -25.09 -1.06
CA TRP A 156 -2.25 -24.13 -0.13
C TRP A 156 -1.78 -24.36 1.31
N ILE A 157 -1.32 -23.29 1.96
CA ILE A 157 -0.86 -23.28 3.35
C ILE A 157 -1.74 -22.27 4.12
N PHE A 158 -2.40 -22.74 5.16
CA PHE A 158 -3.22 -21.92 6.06
C PHE A 158 -2.40 -21.56 7.30
N ASP A 159 -2.50 -20.30 7.73
CA ASP A 159 -1.66 -19.69 8.78
C ASP A 159 -0.14 -19.86 8.54
N PRO A 160 0.37 -19.40 7.38
CA PRO A 160 1.77 -19.57 7.00
C PRO A 160 2.72 -18.82 7.94
N THR A 161 3.92 -19.37 8.11
CA THR A 161 5.05 -18.65 8.72
C THR A 161 5.52 -17.47 7.85
N LEU A 162 6.32 -16.57 8.42
CA LEU A 162 6.88 -15.43 7.68
C LEU A 162 7.69 -15.85 6.44
N ASP A 163 8.48 -16.92 6.54
CA ASP A 163 9.28 -17.44 5.42
C ASP A 163 8.38 -18.01 4.31
N GLN A 164 7.35 -18.77 4.69
CA GLN A 164 6.36 -19.29 3.75
C GLN A 164 5.60 -18.16 3.05
N ALA A 165 5.13 -17.16 3.79
CA ALA A 165 4.41 -16.02 3.22
C ALA A 165 5.27 -15.21 2.23
N GLN A 166 6.60 -15.13 2.44
CA GLN A 166 7.53 -14.42 1.55
C GLN A 166 7.77 -15.16 0.23
N LYS A 167 7.81 -16.50 0.27
CA LYS A 167 7.98 -17.34 -0.93
C LYS A 167 6.69 -17.51 -1.73
N SER A 168 5.58 -17.00 -1.20
CA SER A 168 4.23 -17.29 -1.69
C SER A 168 3.85 -16.49 -2.94
N ASP A 169 3.32 -17.17 -3.96
CA ASP A 169 2.81 -16.55 -5.19
C ASP A 169 1.36 -16.02 -5.05
N VAL A 170 0.67 -16.41 -3.98
CA VAL A 170 -0.64 -15.89 -3.54
C VAL A 170 -0.61 -15.60 -2.05
N ARG A 171 -1.07 -14.44 -1.60
CA ARG A 171 -1.26 -14.16 -0.16
C ARG A 171 -2.63 -13.56 0.06
N LEU A 172 -3.48 -14.22 0.84
CA LEU A 172 -4.82 -13.78 1.18
C LEU A 172 -4.99 -13.73 2.69
N ILE A 173 -5.72 -12.73 3.17
CA ILE A 173 -6.21 -12.64 4.53
C ILE A 173 -7.72 -12.64 4.45
N VAL A 174 -8.35 -13.60 5.13
CA VAL A 174 -9.80 -13.78 5.16
C VAL A 174 -10.24 -13.66 6.61
N ALA A 175 -11.11 -12.71 6.91
CA ALA A 175 -11.80 -12.61 8.19
C ALA A 175 -13.30 -12.80 8.00
N GLY A 176 -13.95 -13.33 9.03
CA GLY A 176 -15.37 -13.67 8.98
C GLY A 176 -15.93 -14.01 10.35
N ASN A 177 -17.26 -14.12 10.40
CA ASN A 177 -18.00 -14.66 11.53
C ASN A 177 -18.43 -16.11 11.24
N GLU A 178 -19.33 -16.67 12.04
CA GLU A 178 -19.84 -18.03 11.85
C GLU A 178 -20.58 -18.20 10.51
N GLU A 179 -21.36 -17.20 10.10
CA GLU A 179 -22.22 -17.22 8.92
C GLU A 179 -21.44 -17.02 7.62
N GLY A 180 -20.45 -16.12 7.61
CA GLY A 180 -19.79 -15.73 6.38
C GLY A 180 -18.50 -14.93 6.55
N VAL A 181 -17.82 -14.77 5.42
CA VAL A 181 -16.69 -13.85 5.26
C VAL A 181 -17.21 -12.42 5.33
N ASN A 182 -16.52 -11.56 6.07
CA ASN A 182 -16.85 -10.14 6.17
C ASN A 182 -15.75 -9.21 5.66
N MET A 183 -14.50 -9.69 5.60
CA MET A 183 -13.38 -8.91 5.10
C MET A 183 -12.37 -9.82 4.39
N VAL A 184 -11.93 -9.40 3.20
CA VAL A 184 -10.83 -10.03 2.48
C VAL A 184 -9.81 -8.98 2.08
N GLU A 185 -8.54 -9.33 2.16
CA GLU A 185 -7.44 -8.55 1.58
C GLU A 185 -6.36 -9.48 1.07
N GLY A 186 -5.89 -9.29 -0.16
CA GLY A 186 -4.86 -10.16 -0.70
C GLY A 186 -4.23 -9.68 -1.98
N SER A 187 -3.07 -10.27 -2.29
CA SER A 187 -2.31 -10.03 -3.50
C SER A 187 -1.73 -11.32 -4.07
N SER A 188 -1.49 -11.35 -5.38
CA SER A 188 -0.94 -12.53 -6.04
C SER A 188 -0.23 -12.18 -7.36
N THR A 189 0.43 -13.16 -7.95
CA THR A 189 1.04 -13.07 -9.30
C THR A 189 0.05 -13.34 -10.44
N GLY A 190 -1.24 -13.55 -10.14
CA GLY A 190 -2.30 -13.78 -11.14
C GLY A 190 -3.17 -15.00 -10.85
N ILE A 191 -3.71 -15.12 -9.64
CA ILE A 191 -4.67 -16.19 -9.30
C ILE A 191 -5.97 -16.06 -10.11
N SER A 192 -6.54 -17.19 -10.54
CA SER A 192 -7.84 -17.20 -11.19
C SER A 192 -8.98 -16.85 -10.23
N GLU A 193 -10.10 -16.35 -10.76
CA GLU A 193 -11.30 -16.07 -9.95
C GLU A 193 -11.84 -17.33 -9.24
N GLU A 194 -11.75 -18.49 -9.88
CA GLU A 194 -12.21 -19.78 -9.36
C GLU A 194 -11.34 -20.27 -8.18
N GLU A 195 -10.01 -20.28 -8.36
CA GLU A 195 -9.09 -20.68 -7.29
C GLU A 195 -9.18 -19.75 -6.09
N PHE A 196 -9.30 -18.43 -6.33
CA PHE A 196 -9.52 -17.45 -5.27
C PHE A 196 -10.77 -17.78 -4.45
N LEU A 197 -11.86 -18.12 -5.13
CA LEU A 197 -13.11 -18.41 -4.48
C LEU A 197 -13.04 -19.72 -3.67
N ASP A 198 -12.47 -20.79 -4.23
CA ASP A 198 -12.28 -22.06 -3.53
C ASP A 198 -11.49 -21.86 -2.22
N VAL A 199 -10.33 -21.21 -2.32
CA VAL A 199 -9.46 -21.03 -1.15
C VAL A 199 -10.09 -20.11 -0.10
N MET A 200 -10.86 -19.09 -0.52
CA MET A 200 -11.57 -18.20 0.40
C MET A 200 -12.59 -18.95 1.26
N PHE A 201 -13.38 -19.85 0.67
CA PHE A 201 -14.35 -20.66 1.42
C PHE A 201 -13.65 -21.67 2.34
N ARG A 202 -12.54 -22.27 1.91
CA ARG A 202 -11.73 -23.15 2.77
C ARG A 202 -11.12 -22.39 3.94
N ALA A 203 -10.70 -21.14 3.73
CA ALA A 203 -10.23 -20.26 4.80
C ALA A 203 -11.36 -19.89 5.77
N HIS A 204 -12.60 -19.76 5.29
CA HIS A 204 -13.75 -19.50 6.17
C HIS A 204 -14.03 -20.67 7.12
N GLU A 205 -13.85 -21.92 6.69
CA GLU A 205 -13.96 -23.09 7.60
C GLU A 205 -12.90 -23.06 8.71
N TYR A 206 -11.70 -22.55 8.43
CA TYR A 206 -10.67 -22.30 9.44
C TYR A 206 -11.11 -21.20 10.42
N VAL A 207 -11.67 -20.10 9.91
CA VAL A 207 -12.20 -18.98 10.68
C VAL A 207 -13.32 -19.43 11.63
N LYS A 208 -14.26 -20.26 11.18
CA LYS A 208 -15.38 -20.75 12.00
C LYS A 208 -14.92 -21.42 13.29
N LYS A 209 -13.86 -22.22 13.25
CA LYS A 209 -13.29 -22.89 14.44
C LYS A 209 -12.86 -21.88 15.51
N GLN A 210 -12.25 -20.78 15.08
CA GLN A 210 -11.83 -19.70 15.98
C GLN A 210 -13.03 -18.95 16.55
N VAL A 211 -14.05 -18.67 15.73
CA VAL A 211 -15.29 -18.01 16.15
C VAL A 211 -16.02 -18.84 17.21
N LEU A 212 -16.17 -20.15 16.99
CA LEU A 212 -16.81 -21.06 17.94
C LEU A 212 -16.07 -21.11 19.29
N TRP A 213 -14.75 -21.07 19.28
CA TRP A 213 -13.95 -20.99 20.50
C TRP A 213 -14.18 -19.68 21.27
N GLN A 214 -14.29 -18.55 20.57
CA GLN A 214 -14.60 -17.26 21.20
C GLN A 214 -16.00 -17.26 21.83
N ILE A 215 -16.99 -17.85 21.15
CA ILE A 215 -18.36 -18.03 21.67
C ILE A 215 -18.33 -18.91 22.94
N ASP A 216 -17.52 -19.96 22.97
CA ASP A 216 -17.36 -20.78 24.16
C ASP A 216 -16.76 -19.99 25.33
N ILE A 217 -15.72 -19.19 25.09
CA ILE A 217 -15.14 -18.30 26.11
C ILE A 217 -16.19 -17.29 26.61
N GLN A 218 -16.98 -16.70 25.70
CA GLN A 218 -18.04 -15.75 26.04
C GLN A 218 -19.04 -16.34 27.02
N LYS A 219 -19.47 -17.59 26.84
CA LYS A 219 -20.41 -18.26 27.75
C LYS A 219 -19.88 -18.35 29.17
N HIS A 220 -18.56 -18.44 29.35
CA HIS A 220 -17.93 -18.61 30.66
C HIS A 220 -17.61 -17.29 31.38
N CYS A 221 -17.33 -16.21 30.65
CA CYS A 221 -16.86 -14.95 31.26
C CYS A 221 -17.25 -13.67 30.52
N GLY A 222 -18.14 -13.72 29.53
CA GLY A 222 -18.65 -12.52 28.87
C GLY A 222 -19.60 -11.74 29.77
N ALA A 223 -19.47 -10.40 29.74
CA ALA A 223 -20.45 -9.52 30.36
C ALA A 223 -21.77 -9.53 29.56
N PRO A 224 -22.93 -9.37 30.23
CA PRO A 224 -24.18 -9.08 29.54
C PRO A 224 -24.04 -7.86 28.64
N LYS A 225 -24.58 -7.95 27.42
CA LYS A 225 -24.54 -6.84 26.46
C LYS A 225 -25.51 -5.74 26.89
N ASN A 226 -25.05 -4.49 26.84
CA ASN A 226 -25.88 -3.32 27.04
C ASN A 226 -26.92 -3.23 25.92
N GLU A 227 -28.14 -2.85 26.28
CA GLU A 227 -29.17 -2.54 25.29
C GLU A 227 -28.80 -1.25 24.54
N VAL A 228 -29.04 -1.25 23.22
CA VAL A 228 -28.90 -0.02 22.43
C VAL A 228 -30.08 0.87 22.73
N LYS A 229 -29.79 2.07 23.27
CA LYS A 229 -30.80 3.05 23.62
C LYS A 229 -31.13 3.92 22.41
N ASP A 230 -32.41 4.24 22.23
CA ASP A 230 -32.84 5.27 21.29
C ASP A 230 -32.60 6.68 21.87
N THR A 231 -31.32 7.00 22.10
CA THR A 231 -30.88 8.20 22.82
C THR A 231 -31.35 9.50 22.18
N PHE A 232 -31.56 9.49 20.85
CA PHE A 232 -31.88 10.69 20.06
C PHE A 232 -33.28 10.64 19.41
N GLY A 233 -34.12 9.66 19.75
CA GLY A 233 -35.49 9.54 19.21
C GLY A 233 -35.54 9.20 17.71
N GLY A 234 -34.62 8.37 17.23
CA GLY A 234 -34.50 7.95 15.84
C GLY A 234 -35.76 7.33 15.25
N LYS A 235 -36.54 6.57 16.05
CA LYS A 235 -37.76 5.89 15.58
C LYS A 235 -38.83 6.87 15.07
N LEU A 236 -38.98 8.02 15.74
CA LEU A 236 -39.90 9.07 15.31
C LEU A 236 -39.50 9.60 13.93
N TRP A 237 -38.23 9.98 13.78
CA TRP A 237 -37.71 10.55 12.55
C TRP A 237 -37.66 9.56 11.38
N GLU A 238 -37.42 8.28 11.66
CA GLU A 238 -37.51 7.22 10.63
C GLU A 238 -38.94 7.13 10.08
N THR A 239 -39.94 7.20 10.96
CA THR A 239 -41.36 7.21 10.56
C THR A 239 -41.68 8.44 9.71
N ARG A 240 -41.32 9.65 10.18
CA ARG A 240 -41.56 10.89 9.44
C ARG A 240 -40.86 10.93 8.08
N ALA A 241 -39.62 10.48 8.02
CA ALA A 241 -38.86 10.40 6.78
C ALA A 241 -39.50 9.40 5.81
N THR A 242 -39.96 8.25 6.30
CA THR A 242 -40.64 7.24 5.47
C THR A 242 -41.96 7.78 4.88
N GLU A 243 -42.75 8.51 5.67
CA GLU A 243 -43.98 9.16 5.20
C GLU A 243 -43.70 10.26 4.17
N PHE A 244 -42.58 10.97 4.30
CA PHE A 244 -42.21 12.08 3.42
C PHE A 244 -41.56 11.64 2.11
N ILE A 245 -40.73 10.59 2.13
CA ILE A 245 -39.93 10.12 1.00
C ILE A 245 -40.81 9.24 0.10
N ALA A 246 -41.68 9.89 -0.66
CA ALA A 246 -42.50 9.25 -1.68
C ALA A 246 -41.68 8.89 -2.94
N THR A 247 -42.13 7.88 -3.69
CA THR A 247 -41.38 7.31 -4.84
C THR A 247 -41.13 8.32 -5.95
N ASP A 248 -42.07 9.24 -6.19
CA ASP A 248 -41.95 10.35 -7.15
C ASP A 248 -40.83 11.31 -6.78
N ARG A 249 -40.70 11.66 -5.50
CA ARG A 249 -39.62 12.52 -4.99
C ARG A 249 -38.24 11.85 -5.13
N VAL A 250 -38.16 10.55 -4.87
CA VAL A 250 -36.92 9.78 -5.06
C VAL A 250 -36.56 9.66 -6.54
N ALA A 251 -37.55 9.50 -7.41
CA ALA A 251 -37.36 9.42 -8.85
C ALA A 251 -36.67 10.65 -9.44
N GLU A 252 -36.87 11.84 -8.86
CA GLU A 252 -36.20 13.05 -9.30
C GLU A 252 -34.68 13.04 -9.09
N LEU A 253 -34.18 12.20 -8.17
CA LEU A 253 -32.75 12.05 -7.88
C LEU A 253 -32.00 11.22 -8.91
N PHE A 254 -32.71 10.53 -9.81
CA PHE A 254 -32.14 9.71 -10.88
C PHE A 254 -31.69 10.63 -12.01
N VAL A 255 -30.46 11.12 -11.90
CA VAL A 255 -29.82 12.04 -12.85
C VAL A 255 -28.35 11.69 -12.98
N ALA A 256 -27.82 11.86 -14.19
CA ALA A 256 -26.43 11.49 -14.49
C ALA A 256 -25.40 12.36 -13.74
N ASP A 257 -25.64 13.67 -13.61
CA ASP A 257 -24.66 14.57 -12.99
C ASP A 257 -24.75 14.58 -11.45
N LYS A 258 -23.58 14.37 -10.81
CA LYS A 258 -23.41 14.32 -9.35
C LYS A 258 -23.80 15.63 -8.66
N VAL A 259 -23.45 16.78 -9.23
CA VAL A 259 -23.67 18.10 -8.61
C VAL A 259 -25.16 18.44 -8.64
N VAL A 260 -25.81 18.23 -9.78
CA VAL A 260 -27.27 18.37 -9.91
C VAL A 260 -27.99 17.45 -8.94
N ARG A 261 -27.55 16.19 -8.81
CA ARG A 261 -28.12 15.24 -7.85
C ARG A 261 -27.97 15.72 -6.41
N ALA A 262 -26.79 16.21 -6.02
CA ALA A 262 -26.52 16.71 -4.68
C ALA A 262 -27.42 17.93 -4.34
N GLU A 263 -27.65 18.81 -5.31
CA GLU A 263 -28.58 19.93 -5.16
C GLU A 263 -30.03 19.46 -4.97
N LYS A 264 -30.49 18.48 -5.77
CA LYS A 264 -31.83 17.90 -5.60
C LYS A 264 -32.00 17.20 -4.25
N GLN A 265 -31.00 16.44 -3.80
CA GLN A 265 -31.01 15.82 -2.47
C GLN A 265 -31.09 16.86 -1.36
N LYS A 266 -30.32 17.95 -1.47
CA LYS A 266 -30.40 19.07 -0.54
C LYS A 266 -31.79 19.68 -0.52
N ASN A 267 -32.37 19.99 -1.68
CA ASN A 267 -33.71 20.58 -1.79
C ASN A 267 -34.80 19.65 -1.21
N LEU A 268 -34.66 18.34 -1.42
CA LEU A 268 -35.58 17.35 -0.84
C LEU A 268 -35.53 17.39 0.70
N PHE A 269 -34.33 17.48 1.28
CA PHE A 269 -34.17 17.62 2.73
C PHE A 269 -34.64 18.99 3.26
N GLU A 270 -34.44 20.08 2.52
CA GLU A 270 -35.04 21.38 2.87
C GLU A 270 -36.57 21.32 2.92
N GLY A 271 -37.19 20.60 1.98
CA GLY A 271 -38.63 20.33 2.01
C GLY A 271 -39.08 19.55 3.25
N PHE A 272 -38.30 18.53 3.65
CA PHE A 272 -38.55 17.77 4.88
C PHE A 272 -38.49 18.65 6.12
N LYS A 273 -37.44 19.48 6.24
CA LYS A 273 -37.27 20.42 7.34
C LYS A 273 -38.40 21.44 7.41
N ALA A 274 -38.88 21.93 6.26
CA ALA A 274 -39.97 22.88 6.22
C ALA A 274 -41.29 22.25 6.71
N GLN A 275 -41.58 21.00 6.30
CA GLN A 275 -42.79 20.29 6.70
C GLN A 275 -42.83 19.96 8.21
N TYR A 276 -41.69 19.57 8.79
CA TYR A 276 -41.61 19.14 10.20
C TYR A 276 -40.96 20.18 11.13
N LYS A 277 -40.93 21.46 10.75
CA LYS A 277 -40.20 22.52 11.46
C LYS A 277 -40.54 22.60 12.95
N GLU A 278 -41.82 22.60 13.29
CA GLU A 278 -42.29 22.73 14.68
C GLU A 278 -41.96 21.49 15.53
N GLU A 279 -42.09 20.30 14.94
CA GLU A 279 -41.76 19.02 15.59
C GLU A 279 -40.24 18.92 15.84
N ILE A 280 -39.42 19.36 14.87
CA ILE A 280 -37.96 19.42 15.04
C ILE A 280 -37.60 20.36 16.20
N SER A 281 -38.16 21.58 16.22
CA SER A 281 -37.87 22.56 17.28
C SER A 281 -38.32 22.11 18.67
N SER A 282 -39.43 21.37 18.78
CA SER A 282 -39.95 20.89 20.07
C SER A 282 -39.32 19.59 20.56
N SER A 283 -38.75 18.77 19.67
CA SER A 283 -38.13 17.49 20.01
C SER A 283 -36.84 17.60 20.84
N GLY A 284 -36.14 18.74 20.78
CA GLY A 284 -34.82 18.92 21.39
C GLY A 284 -33.69 18.14 20.71
N VAL A 285 -33.97 17.47 19.59
CA VAL A 285 -33.00 16.67 18.82
C VAL A 285 -32.19 17.56 17.88
N SER A 286 -30.91 17.26 17.71
CA SER A 286 -30.05 18.02 16.80
C SER A 286 -30.48 17.83 15.34
N LEU A 287 -30.42 18.91 14.56
CA LEU A 287 -30.75 18.84 13.13
C LEU A 287 -29.83 17.89 12.35
N SER A 288 -28.58 17.72 12.80
CA SER A 288 -27.63 16.77 12.24
C SER A 288 -28.09 15.31 12.40
N PHE A 289 -28.70 14.97 13.54
CA PHE A 289 -29.27 13.64 13.74
C PHE A 289 -30.50 13.41 12.86
N VAL A 290 -31.39 14.40 12.77
CA VAL A 290 -32.56 14.33 11.86
C VAL A 290 -32.10 14.14 10.40
N ALA A 291 -31.07 14.86 9.98
CA ALA A 291 -30.47 14.70 8.64
C ALA A 291 -29.89 13.30 8.43
N TYR A 292 -29.23 12.73 9.44
CA TYR A 292 -28.68 11.37 9.39
C TYR A 292 -29.77 10.31 9.21
N VAL A 293 -30.84 10.38 10.01
CA VAL A 293 -31.97 9.44 9.89
C VAL A 293 -32.66 9.58 8.54
N PHE A 294 -32.90 10.83 8.08
CA PHE A 294 -33.46 11.10 6.77
C PHE A 294 -32.63 10.47 5.63
N ASP A 295 -31.31 10.62 5.68
CA ASP A 295 -30.38 10.07 4.68
C ASP A 295 -30.40 8.53 4.65
N ILE A 296 -30.50 7.86 5.82
CA ILE A 296 -30.67 6.39 5.89
C ILE A 296 -31.95 5.96 5.17
N VAL A 297 -33.08 6.60 5.47
CA VAL A 297 -34.36 6.25 4.85
C VAL A 297 -34.35 6.55 3.35
N LEU A 298 -33.75 7.67 2.95
CA LEU A 298 -33.60 8.03 1.54
C LEU A 298 -32.78 6.99 0.78
N LYS A 299 -31.66 6.52 1.34
CA LYS A 299 -30.84 5.46 0.75
C LYS A 299 -31.60 4.16 0.56
N LYS A 300 -32.38 3.73 1.56
CA LYS A 300 -33.27 2.57 1.44
C LYS A 300 -34.25 2.76 0.29
N ALA A 301 -34.88 3.93 0.18
CA ALA A 301 -35.85 4.22 -0.89
C ALA A 301 -35.20 4.29 -2.29
N ILE A 302 -34.00 4.86 -2.40
CA ILE A 302 -33.19 4.86 -3.63
C ILE A 302 -32.91 3.42 -4.08
N ASN A 303 -32.43 2.57 -3.15
CA ASN A 303 -32.10 1.19 -3.46
C ASN A 303 -33.32 0.42 -4.03
N GLU A 304 -34.50 0.56 -3.41
CA GLU A 304 -35.72 -0.06 -3.95
C GLU A 304 -36.09 0.45 -5.35
N LEU A 305 -35.92 1.76 -5.59
CA LEU A 305 -36.21 2.32 -6.90
C LEU A 305 -35.22 1.84 -7.97
N VAL A 306 -33.96 1.63 -7.60
CA VAL A 306 -32.94 1.02 -8.48
C VAL A 306 -33.35 -0.39 -8.91
N PHE A 307 -33.83 -1.22 -7.99
CA PHE A 307 -34.31 -2.57 -8.32
C PHE A 307 -35.56 -2.56 -9.21
N SER A 308 -36.54 -1.70 -8.90
CA SER A 308 -37.79 -1.63 -9.68
C SER A 308 -37.59 -1.08 -11.09
N ARG A 309 -36.63 -0.17 -11.30
CA ARG A 309 -36.30 0.39 -12.63
C ARG A 309 -35.31 -0.45 -13.41
N GLY A 310 -34.46 -1.25 -12.74
CA GLY A 310 -33.31 -1.89 -13.37
C GLY A 310 -32.23 -0.89 -13.82
N GLU A 311 -32.24 0.31 -13.25
CA GLU A 311 -31.38 1.43 -13.61
C GLU A 311 -30.83 2.08 -12.35
N ARG A 312 -29.56 2.49 -12.39
CA ARG A 312 -28.86 3.11 -11.27
C ARG A 312 -29.23 4.58 -11.13
N ILE A 313 -28.84 5.18 -9.99
CA ILE A 313 -29.11 6.59 -9.69
C ILE A 313 -28.47 7.58 -10.69
N ASP A 314 -27.47 7.14 -11.44
CA ASP A 314 -26.83 7.91 -12.52
C ASP A 314 -27.23 7.47 -13.93
N LEU A 315 -28.35 6.73 -14.04
CA LEU A 315 -28.94 6.26 -15.30
C LEU A 315 -28.15 5.16 -16.03
N ARG A 316 -27.18 4.54 -15.35
CA ARG A 316 -26.45 3.39 -15.90
C ARG A 316 -27.15 2.07 -15.59
N GLY A 317 -26.91 1.08 -16.45
CA GLY A 317 -27.14 -0.32 -16.11
C GLY A 317 -26.15 -0.84 -15.06
N PHE A 318 -26.45 -2.00 -14.47
CA PHE A 318 -25.63 -2.59 -13.41
C PHE A 318 -24.21 -2.98 -13.83
N GLU A 319 -23.98 -3.32 -15.10
CA GLU A 319 -22.65 -3.72 -15.60
C GLU A 319 -21.84 -2.56 -16.21
N THR A 320 -22.48 -1.41 -16.46
CA THR A 320 -21.90 -0.32 -17.24
C THR A 320 -20.83 0.43 -16.46
N VAL A 321 -19.60 0.42 -16.99
CA VAL A 321 -18.47 1.25 -16.50
C VAL A 321 -18.63 2.69 -16.99
N ARG A 322 -18.28 3.69 -16.18
CA ARG A 322 -18.27 5.10 -16.61
C ARG A 322 -17.25 5.31 -17.73
N GLN A 323 -17.43 6.38 -18.50
CA GLN A 323 -16.49 6.77 -19.54
C GLN A 323 -15.08 6.90 -18.99
N ILE A 324 -14.11 6.34 -19.71
CA ILE A 324 -12.68 6.37 -19.37
C ILE A 324 -11.95 7.28 -20.35
N SER A 325 -11.07 8.12 -19.82
CA SER A 325 -10.05 8.80 -20.60
C SER A 325 -8.70 8.59 -19.93
N THR A 326 -7.65 8.51 -20.74
CA THR A 326 -6.30 8.31 -20.23
C THR A 326 -5.34 9.13 -21.09
N GLU A 327 -4.41 9.79 -20.42
CA GLU A 327 -3.34 10.57 -21.04
C GLU A 327 -2.03 10.20 -20.35
N VAL A 328 -0.91 10.21 -21.08
CA VAL A 328 0.43 9.94 -20.55
C VAL A 328 1.37 11.08 -20.92
N GLY A 329 2.40 11.30 -20.10
CA GLY A 329 3.41 12.32 -20.37
C GLY A 329 2.96 13.77 -20.13
N LEU A 330 1.94 14.01 -19.30
CA LEU A 330 1.46 15.37 -19.00
C LEU A 330 2.47 16.20 -18.20
N LEU A 331 3.31 15.55 -17.38
CA LEU A 331 4.28 16.21 -16.51
C LEU A 331 5.66 16.20 -17.17
N PRO A 332 6.15 17.32 -17.72
CA PRO A 332 7.36 17.34 -18.53
C PRO A 332 8.64 16.99 -17.76
N CYS A 333 8.64 17.23 -16.44
CA CYS A 333 9.79 16.98 -15.56
C CYS A 333 9.70 15.64 -14.80
N ALA A 334 8.63 14.86 -14.97
CA ALA A 334 8.53 13.54 -14.36
C ALA A 334 9.20 12.48 -15.25
N HIS A 335 9.77 11.44 -14.67
CA HIS A 335 10.33 10.32 -15.45
C HIS A 335 9.22 9.57 -16.19
N GLY A 336 8.05 9.44 -15.56
CA GLY A 336 6.81 9.14 -16.25
C GLY A 336 5.60 9.76 -15.56
N SER A 337 4.52 9.93 -16.31
CA SER A 337 3.28 10.45 -15.76
C SER A 337 2.07 9.95 -16.53
N ALA A 338 0.93 9.90 -15.86
CA ALA A 338 -0.35 9.60 -16.46
C ALA A 338 -1.49 10.33 -15.75
N LEU A 339 -2.49 10.76 -16.50
CA LEU A 339 -3.78 11.19 -15.99
C LEU A 339 -4.81 10.14 -16.37
N PHE A 340 -5.33 9.41 -15.39
CA PHE A 340 -6.40 8.44 -15.59
C PHE A 340 -7.71 9.03 -15.06
N SER A 341 -8.74 9.08 -15.90
CA SER A 341 -10.07 9.53 -15.52
C SER A 341 -11.10 8.45 -15.83
N ARG A 342 -12.00 8.18 -14.88
CA ARG A 342 -13.17 7.32 -15.04
C ARG A 342 -14.41 8.00 -14.45
N GLY A 343 -15.26 8.54 -15.31
CA GLY A 343 -16.30 9.49 -14.92
C GLY A 343 -15.69 10.64 -14.12
N ARG A 344 -16.22 10.92 -12.93
CA ARG A 344 -15.72 11.96 -12.01
C ARG A 344 -14.71 11.44 -10.98
N THR A 345 -13.91 10.45 -11.37
CA THR A 345 -12.79 9.96 -10.57
C THR A 345 -11.52 10.10 -11.38
N GLN A 346 -10.62 10.96 -10.93
CA GLN A 346 -9.42 11.35 -11.67
C GLN A 346 -8.18 11.21 -10.78
N ALA A 347 -7.17 10.51 -11.29
CA ALA A 347 -5.89 10.32 -10.64
C ALA A 347 -4.77 10.82 -11.55
N LEU A 348 -4.02 11.83 -11.09
CA LEU A 348 -2.76 12.24 -11.69
C LEU A 348 -1.64 11.47 -11.00
N VAL A 349 -0.92 10.67 -11.78
CA VAL A 349 0.13 9.78 -11.28
C VAL A 349 1.47 10.18 -11.87
N SER A 350 2.49 10.26 -11.02
CA SER A 350 3.87 10.52 -11.42
C SER A 350 4.79 9.39 -10.95
N VAL A 351 5.81 9.10 -11.77
CA VAL A 351 6.87 8.14 -11.50
C VAL A 351 8.19 8.87 -11.39
N THR A 352 8.93 8.54 -10.34
CA THR A 352 10.34 8.91 -10.17
C THR A 352 11.17 7.65 -10.01
N LEU A 353 12.27 7.59 -10.76
CA LEU A 353 13.24 6.49 -10.75
C LEU A 353 14.52 7.00 -10.08
N GLY A 354 15.01 6.26 -9.10
CA GLY A 354 16.16 6.62 -8.27
C GLY A 354 17.13 5.47 -8.08
N GLY A 355 18.25 5.76 -7.41
CA GLY A 355 19.31 4.79 -7.13
C GLY A 355 19.12 4.01 -5.83
N GLY A 356 20.17 3.31 -5.40
CA GLY A 356 20.17 2.54 -4.15
C GLY A 356 20.00 3.39 -2.89
N GLN A 357 20.45 4.65 -2.90
CA GLN A 357 20.31 5.59 -1.78
C GLN A 357 18.86 6.05 -1.55
N ASP A 358 18.02 6.00 -2.58
CA ASP A 358 16.60 6.40 -2.51
C ASP A 358 15.70 5.30 -1.92
N ARG A 359 16.25 4.12 -1.60
CA ARG A 359 15.47 3.02 -1.03
C ARG A 359 14.93 3.41 0.35
N MET A 360 13.65 3.12 0.58
CA MET A 360 13.01 3.40 1.86
C MET A 360 13.39 2.32 2.88
N ARG A 361 14.08 2.71 3.94
CA ARG A 361 14.30 1.85 5.11
C ARG A 361 13.04 1.81 5.96
N VAL A 362 12.55 0.61 6.22
CA VAL A 362 11.38 0.36 7.04
C VAL A 362 11.83 -0.49 8.22
N GLU A 363 11.78 0.11 9.41
CA GLU A 363 12.01 -0.60 10.66
C GLU A 363 10.69 -1.11 11.20
N GLY A 364 10.64 -2.41 11.54
CA GLY A 364 9.48 -3.00 12.19
C GLY A 364 9.88 -4.07 13.19
N LEU A 365 8.86 -4.67 13.82
CA LEU A 365 9.04 -5.68 14.86
C LEU A 365 9.79 -6.93 14.36
N MET A 366 9.57 -7.28 13.09
CA MET A 366 10.19 -8.43 12.43
C MET A 366 11.59 -8.17 11.86
N GLY A 367 12.12 -6.95 11.99
CA GLY A 367 13.43 -6.59 11.46
C GLY A 367 13.42 -5.28 10.70
N GLU A 368 14.55 -4.95 10.10
CA GLU A 368 14.67 -3.85 9.14
C GLU A 368 14.52 -4.42 7.72
N LYS A 369 13.76 -3.73 6.87
CA LYS A 369 13.61 -4.04 5.45
C LYS A 369 13.89 -2.80 4.62
N SER A 370 14.43 -2.99 3.43
CA SER A 370 14.59 -1.92 2.46
C SER A 370 13.58 -2.12 1.34
N LYS A 371 12.76 -1.10 1.06
CA LYS A 371 11.79 -1.10 -0.05
C LYS A 371 12.36 -0.35 -1.24
N THR A 372 12.34 -0.99 -2.40
CA THR A 372 12.69 -0.38 -3.70
C THR A 372 11.47 0.16 -4.42
N PHE A 373 10.25 -0.20 -4.01
CA PHE A 373 9.00 0.30 -4.56
C PHE A 373 8.18 1.02 -3.50
N MET A 374 7.76 2.24 -3.80
CA MET A 374 6.95 3.08 -2.91
C MET A 374 5.79 3.66 -3.70
N LEU A 375 4.58 3.53 -3.17
CA LEU A 375 3.40 4.18 -3.74
C LEU A 375 2.75 5.05 -2.68
N HIS A 376 2.81 6.36 -2.90
CA HIS A 376 2.18 7.35 -2.05
C HIS A 376 0.89 7.81 -2.71
N TYR A 377 -0.21 7.66 -1.98
CA TYR A 377 -1.55 8.05 -2.42
C TYR A 377 -1.97 9.27 -1.61
N ASN A 378 -2.43 10.32 -2.29
CA ASN A 378 -2.89 11.56 -1.67
C ASN A 378 -4.35 11.83 -2.06
N PHE A 379 -5.16 12.24 -1.08
CA PHE A 379 -6.58 12.55 -1.27
C PHE A 379 -6.90 13.97 -0.78
N PRO A 380 -6.52 15.00 -1.55
CA PRO A 380 -6.75 16.38 -1.16
C PRO A 380 -8.25 16.70 -1.09
N SER A 381 -8.64 17.61 -0.19
CA SER A 381 -10.07 17.88 0.08
C SER A 381 -10.82 18.47 -1.12
N PHE A 382 -10.13 19.18 -2.01
CA PHE A 382 -10.71 19.70 -3.25
C PHE A 382 -11.21 18.59 -4.18
N SER A 383 -10.67 17.37 -4.08
CA SER A 383 -11.08 16.24 -4.93
C SER A 383 -12.54 15.81 -4.72
N VAL A 384 -13.12 16.18 -3.57
CA VAL A 384 -14.53 15.97 -3.23
C VAL A 384 -15.29 17.30 -3.08
N GLY A 385 -14.64 18.44 -3.37
CA GLY A 385 -15.23 19.77 -3.23
C GLY A 385 -15.41 20.24 -1.79
N GLU A 386 -14.60 19.75 -0.85
CA GLU A 386 -14.71 20.07 0.57
C GLU A 386 -13.52 20.90 1.10
N VAL A 387 -13.75 21.63 2.19
CA VAL A 387 -12.72 22.37 2.92
C VAL A 387 -12.29 21.57 4.16
N ARG A 388 -11.04 21.12 4.21
CA ARG A 388 -10.46 20.43 5.38
C ARG A 388 -9.00 20.87 5.59
N PRO A 389 -8.51 20.93 6.84
CA PRO A 389 -7.11 21.22 7.10
C PRO A 389 -6.22 20.07 6.61
N ASN A 390 -5.13 20.39 5.92
CA ASN A 390 -4.13 19.39 5.54
C ASN A 390 -3.25 19.03 6.75
N ARG A 391 -3.29 17.77 7.18
CA ARG A 391 -2.53 17.24 8.33
C ARG A 391 -1.58 16.10 7.94
N GLY A 392 -1.28 15.96 6.64
CA GLY A 392 -0.58 14.81 6.09
C GLY A 392 -1.50 13.60 5.86
N PRO A 393 -0.95 12.47 5.37
CA PRO A 393 -1.73 11.31 4.95
C PRO A 393 -2.41 10.63 6.15
N GLY A 394 -3.72 10.45 6.06
CA GLY A 394 -4.52 9.71 7.02
C GLY A 394 -4.51 8.21 6.77
N ARG A 395 -5.19 7.47 7.67
CA ARG A 395 -5.29 6.00 7.61
C ARG A 395 -5.83 5.51 6.26
N ARG A 396 -6.84 6.18 5.70
CA ARG A 396 -7.47 5.78 4.41
C ARG A 396 -6.50 5.92 3.25
N GLU A 397 -5.72 6.99 3.22
CA GLU A 397 -4.74 7.24 2.16
C GLU A 397 -3.64 6.19 2.16
N ILE A 398 -3.09 5.86 3.33
CA ILE A 398 -2.11 4.79 3.50
C ILE A 398 -2.69 3.44 3.06
N GLY A 399 -3.93 3.12 3.47
CA GLY A 399 -4.60 1.88 3.09
C GLY A 399 -4.87 1.76 1.58
N HIS A 400 -5.33 2.84 0.94
CA HIS A 400 -5.53 2.86 -0.51
C HIS A 400 -4.20 2.77 -1.28
N GLY A 401 -3.16 3.45 -0.78
CA GLY A 401 -1.81 3.36 -1.34
C GLY A 401 -1.27 1.94 -1.27
N GLN A 402 -1.40 1.26 -0.14
CA GLN A 402 -0.98 -0.14 0.02
C GLN A 402 -1.76 -1.09 -0.88
N LEU A 403 -3.08 -0.92 -1.02
CA LEU A 403 -3.89 -1.72 -1.94
C LEU A 403 -3.38 -1.57 -3.38
N ALA A 404 -3.18 -0.33 -3.84
CA ALA A 404 -2.69 -0.07 -5.18
C ALA A 404 -1.26 -0.58 -5.38
N ALA A 405 -0.39 -0.44 -4.37
CA ALA A 405 0.97 -0.96 -4.40
C ALA A 405 0.97 -2.48 -4.58
N SER A 406 0.17 -3.19 -3.77
CA SER A 406 0.10 -4.66 -3.79
C SER A 406 -0.41 -5.22 -5.12
N ALA A 407 -1.20 -4.45 -5.87
CA ALA A 407 -1.69 -4.81 -7.20
C ALA A 407 -0.61 -4.79 -8.28
N ILE A 408 0.45 -4.00 -8.07
CA ILE A 408 1.49 -3.71 -9.06
C ILE A 408 2.84 -4.35 -8.69
N GLU A 409 3.17 -4.43 -7.40
CA GLU A 409 4.49 -4.82 -6.90
C GLU A 409 4.98 -6.16 -7.47
N ARG A 410 4.07 -7.15 -7.59
CA ARG A 410 4.37 -8.47 -8.15
C ARG A 410 4.52 -8.50 -9.69
N MET A 411 4.17 -7.40 -10.36
CA MET A 411 4.29 -7.22 -11.82
C MET A 411 5.52 -6.38 -12.20
N LEU A 412 6.24 -5.87 -11.22
CA LEU A 412 7.49 -5.16 -11.45
C LEU A 412 8.58 -6.14 -11.94
N PRO A 413 9.52 -5.67 -12.77
CA PRO A 413 10.69 -6.46 -13.15
C PRO A 413 11.59 -6.77 -11.95
N ASP A 414 12.35 -7.85 -12.07
CA ASP A 414 13.41 -8.19 -11.11
C ASP A 414 14.42 -7.04 -11.01
N GLN A 415 14.94 -6.80 -9.80
CA GLN A 415 15.95 -5.75 -9.57
C GLN A 415 17.25 -5.97 -10.36
N GLU A 416 17.56 -7.21 -10.77
CA GLU A 416 18.69 -7.48 -11.66
C GLU A 416 18.47 -6.91 -13.07
N LYS A 417 17.24 -6.95 -13.57
CA LYS A 417 16.87 -6.46 -14.91
C LYS A 417 16.56 -4.97 -14.92
N PHE A 418 16.03 -4.45 -13.80
CA PHE A 418 15.66 -3.05 -13.66
C PHE A 418 16.09 -2.53 -12.28
N PRO A 419 17.39 -2.18 -12.10
CA PRO A 419 17.99 -1.86 -10.81
C PRO A 419 17.65 -0.44 -10.32
N TYR A 420 16.41 0.00 -10.48
CA TYR A 420 15.92 1.28 -10.00
C TYR A 420 15.07 1.12 -8.75
N THR A 421 15.20 2.10 -7.86
CA THR A 421 14.19 2.43 -6.88
C THR A 421 13.07 3.20 -7.56
N ILE A 422 11.82 2.84 -7.33
CA ILE A 422 10.63 3.39 -7.98
C ILE A 422 9.75 4.05 -6.93
N ARG A 423 9.52 5.35 -7.08
CA ARG A 423 8.53 6.11 -6.31
C ARG A 423 7.38 6.52 -7.19
N ILE A 424 6.18 6.20 -6.73
CA ILE A 424 4.91 6.61 -7.32
C ILE A 424 4.25 7.61 -6.39
N VAL A 425 3.74 8.70 -6.96
CA VAL A 425 2.83 9.61 -6.27
C VAL A 425 1.55 9.69 -7.09
N SER A 426 0.43 9.35 -6.47
CA SER A 426 -0.92 9.45 -7.05
C SER A 426 -1.70 10.52 -6.31
N ASP A 427 -1.95 11.63 -6.98
CA ASP A 427 -2.79 12.72 -6.50
C ASP A 427 -4.19 12.58 -7.10
N ILE A 428 -5.19 12.42 -6.23
CA ILE A 428 -6.58 12.34 -6.66
C ILE A 428 -7.11 13.77 -6.89
N LEU A 429 -7.49 14.05 -8.14
CA LEU A 429 -7.97 15.37 -8.55
C LEU A 429 -9.50 15.49 -8.48
N GLU A 430 -10.20 14.38 -8.74
CA GLU A 430 -11.65 14.23 -8.53
C GLU A 430 -11.95 12.85 -7.97
N SER A 431 -12.99 12.73 -7.13
CA SER A 431 -13.47 11.44 -6.64
C SER A 431 -14.99 11.33 -6.59
N ASP A 432 -15.49 10.33 -7.30
CA ASP A 432 -16.89 9.90 -7.24
C ASP A 432 -16.99 8.37 -7.29
N GLY A 433 -15.96 7.66 -6.84
CA GLY A 433 -15.97 6.20 -6.73
C GLY A 433 -14.60 5.59 -6.99
N SER A 434 -14.10 4.86 -5.97
CA SER A 434 -12.89 4.04 -6.03
C SER A 434 -11.67 4.68 -6.73
N SER A 435 -11.24 5.82 -6.20
CA SER A 435 -9.97 6.45 -6.58
C SER A 435 -8.75 5.54 -6.39
N SER A 436 -8.79 4.53 -5.51
CA SER A 436 -7.73 3.52 -5.38
C SER A 436 -7.54 2.68 -6.66
N MET A 437 -8.62 2.33 -7.36
CA MET A 437 -8.54 1.61 -8.64
C MET A 437 -8.13 2.54 -9.79
N ALA A 438 -8.51 3.82 -9.74
CA ALA A 438 -7.96 4.83 -10.64
C ALA A 438 -6.44 4.98 -10.43
N THR A 439 -5.95 4.94 -9.19
CA THR A 439 -4.52 4.90 -8.88
C THR A 439 -3.82 3.67 -9.46
N VAL A 440 -4.40 2.48 -9.36
CA VAL A 440 -3.84 1.27 -10.00
C VAL A 440 -3.68 1.49 -11.51
N CYS A 441 -4.75 1.90 -12.20
CA CYS A 441 -4.71 2.13 -13.64
C CYS A 441 -3.72 3.23 -14.04
N GLY A 442 -3.75 4.38 -13.35
CA GLY A 442 -2.83 5.48 -13.59
C GLY A 442 -1.37 5.11 -13.31
N THR A 443 -1.11 4.32 -12.27
CA THR A 443 0.24 3.81 -11.95
C THR A 443 0.77 2.91 -13.04
N THR A 444 -0.05 1.97 -13.53
CA THR A 444 0.32 1.11 -14.66
C THR A 444 0.72 1.95 -15.88
N MET A 445 -0.10 2.94 -16.26
CA MET A 445 0.18 3.79 -17.41
C MET A 445 1.43 4.67 -17.21
N ALA A 446 1.61 5.23 -16.01
CA ALA A 446 2.74 6.09 -15.70
C ALA A 446 4.06 5.30 -15.66
N LEU A 447 4.05 4.05 -15.16
CA LEU A 447 5.19 3.13 -15.18
C LEU A 447 5.56 2.75 -16.61
N MET A 448 4.58 2.40 -17.44
CA MET A 448 4.80 2.09 -18.86
C MET A 448 5.36 3.30 -19.61
N HIS A 449 4.82 4.49 -19.36
CA HIS A 449 5.36 5.74 -19.92
C HIS A 449 6.79 6.03 -19.46
N ALA A 450 7.14 5.70 -18.20
CA ALA A 450 8.50 5.82 -17.68
C ALA A 450 9.48 4.81 -18.29
N GLY A 451 9.01 3.86 -19.11
CA GLY A 451 9.83 2.79 -19.70
C GLY A 451 10.10 1.62 -18.74
N VAL A 452 9.33 1.50 -17.64
CA VAL A 452 9.47 0.36 -16.72
C VAL A 452 8.93 -0.90 -17.39
N PRO A 453 9.73 -1.97 -17.52
CA PRO A 453 9.34 -3.20 -18.21
C PRO A 453 8.45 -4.07 -17.33
N LEU A 454 7.18 -3.68 -17.15
CA LEU A 454 6.18 -4.47 -16.45
C LEU A 454 5.97 -5.82 -17.12
N THR A 455 5.81 -6.88 -16.32
CA THR A 455 5.52 -8.23 -16.84
C THR A 455 4.15 -8.30 -17.51
N SER A 456 3.19 -7.51 -17.03
CA SER A 456 1.85 -7.40 -17.60
C SER A 456 1.16 -6.10 -17.18
N MET A 457 0.27 -5.59 -18.03
CA MET A 457 -0.59 -4.46 -17.70
C MET A 457 -1.61 -4.87 -16.63
N VAL A 458 -1.78 -4.03 -15.60
CA VAL A 458 -2.77 -4.20 -14.54
C VAL A 458 -3.84 -3.12 -14.64
N SER A 459 -5.10 -3.51 -14.59
CA SER A 459 -6.23 -2.60 -14.42
C SER A 459 -7.04 -2.99 -13.18
N GLY A 460 -7.85 -2.03 -12.70
CA GLY A 460 -8.67 -2.22 -11.51
C GLY A 460 -10.11 -1.72 -11.68
N VAL A 461 -11.05 -2.42 -11.04
CA VAL A 461 -12.46 -2.03 -10.99
C VAL A 461 -12.99 -2.18 -9.58
N ALA A 462 -13.89 -1.28 -9.19
CA ALA A 462 -14.64 -1.40 -7.96
C ALA A 462 -16.05 -1.89 -8.24
N MET A 463 -16.52 -2.72 -7.34
CA MET A 463 -17.72 -3.49 -7.48
C MET A 463 -18.58 -3.31 -6.23
N GLY A 464 -19.89 -3.36 -6.41
CA GLY A 464 -20.88 -3.31 -5.36
C GLY A 464 -21.80 -4.51 -5.38
N LEU A 465 -22.46 -4.74 -4.25
CA LEU A 465 -23.60 -5.62 -4.15
C LEU A 465 -24.76 -4.87 -3.51
N LEU A 466 -25.89 -4.81 -4.22
CA LEU A 466 -27.16 -4.32 -3.69
C LEU A 466 -28.03 -5.52 -3.33
N MET A 467 -28.98 -5.32 -2.41
CA MET A 467 -29.98 -6.33 -2.03
C MET A 467 -31.36 -5.68 -2.04
N SER A 468 -32.34 -6.32 -2.67
CA SER A 468 -33.74 -5.87 -2.63
C SER A 468 -34.40 -6.25 -1.29
N LYS A 469 -35.58 -5.67 -0.99
CA LYS A 469 -36.40 -6.09 0.15
C LYS A 469 -36.74 -7.59 0.16
N GLU A 470 -36.87 -8.21 -1.00
CA GLU A 470 -37.12 -9.65 -1.15
C GLU A 470 -35.84 -10.50 -1.04
N GLY A 471 -34.68 -9.91 -0.72
CA GLY A 471 -33.42 -10.62 -0.55
C GLY A 471 -32.71 -10.97 -1.86
N LYS A 472 -33.10 -10.36 -2.99
CA LYS A 472 -32.40 -10.58 -4.27
C LYS A 472 -31.14 -9.73 -4.35
N PHE A 473 -30.01 -10.36 -4.63
CA PHE A 473 -28.74 -9.68 -4.80
C PHE A 473 -28.51 -9.22 -6.24
N GLN A 474 -27.97 -8.01 -6.42
CA GLN A 474 -27.57 -7.46 -7.71
C GLN A 474 -26.16 -6.88 -7.62
N VAL A 475 -25.27 -7.36 -8.49
CA VAL A 475 -23.89 -6.89 -8.59
C VAL A 475 -23.84 -5.61 -9.43
N VAL A 476 -23.06 -4.63 -8.99
CA VAL A 476 -22.88 -3.33 -9.65
C VAL A 476 -21.40 -3.14 -10.02
N THR A 477 -21.10 -2.82 -11.27
CA THR A 477 -19.75 -2.51 -11.77
C THR A 477 -19.48 -1.00 -11.70
N ASP A 478 -18.25 -0.63 -11.33
CA ASP A 478 -17.79 0.77 -11.24
C ASP A 478 -18.74 1.62 -10.38
N LEU A 479 -18.79 1.21 -9.11
CA LEU A 479 -19.57 1.79 -8.05
C LEU A 479 -19.22 3.28 -7.83
N SER A 480 -20.24 4.11 -7.70
CA SER A 480 -20.12 5.51 -7.30
C SER A 480 -20.05 5.67 -5.78
N GLY A 481 -19.60 6.83 -5.30
CA GLY A 481 -19.53 7.10 -3.86
C GLY A 481 -20.89 7.02 -3.14
N VAL A 482 -21.98 7.36 -3.84
CA VAL A 482 -23.34 7.28 -3.28
C VAL A 482 -23.78 5.82 -3.11
N GLU A 483 -23.46 4.96 -4.07
CA GLU A 483 -23.83 3.54 -4.06
C GLU A 483 -23.04 2.75 -2.99
N ASP A 484 -21.80 3.15 -2.71
CA ASP A 484 -20.98 2.58 -1.62
C ASP A 484 -21.64 2.72 -0.25
N ALA A 485 -22.32 3.84 -0.03
CA ALA A 485 -22.89 4.17 1.26
C ALA A 485 -24.02 3.22 1.70
N PHE A 486 -24.69 2.53 0.76
CA PHE A 486 -25.80 1.62 1.06
C PHE A 486 -25.64 0.21 0.46
N GLY A 487 -24.55 -0.06 -0.26
CA GLY A 487 -24.22 -1.40 -0.72
C GLY A 487 -23.90 -2.36 0.42
N PHE A 488 -24.28 -3.63 0.25
CA PHE A 488 -24.10 -4.74 1.18
C PHE A 488 -22.73 -5.41 1.09
N MET A 489 -22.02 -5.17 0.00
CA MET A 489 -20.61 -5.53 -0.19
C MET A 489 -19.99 -4.49 -1.11
N ASP A 490 -18.81 -4.00 -0.75
CA ASP A 490 -17.92 -3.29 -1.65
C ASP A 490 -16.65 -4.12 -1.84
N PHE A 491 -16.24 -4.32 -3.08
CA PHE A 491 -14.95 -4.94 -3.33
C PHE A 491 -14.22 -4.33 -4.50
N LYS A 492 -12.91 -4.37 -4.40
CA LYS A 492 -11.96 -3.77 -5.34
C LYS A 492 -11.12 -4.92 -5.86
N VAL A 493 -11.12 -5.11 -7.17
CA VAL A 493 -10.30 -6.14 -7.80
C VAL A 493 -9.40 -5.51 -8.84
N ALA A 494 -8.12 -5.83 -8.75
CA ALA A 494 -7.09 -5.47 -9.69
C ALA A 494 -6.45 -6.74 -10.26
N GLY A 495 -5.96 -6.67 -11.49
CA GLY A 495 -5.42 -7.84 -12.15
C GLY A 495 -5.03 -7.62 -13.59
N THR A 496 -4.43 -8.68 -14.15
CA THR A 496 -4.04 -8.77 -15.55
C THR A 496 -5.15 -9.49 -16.34
N GLU A 497 -4.87 -9.79 -17.61
CA GLU A 497 -5.70 -10.70 -18.42
C GLU A 497 -5.70 -12.13 -17.87
N ASN A 498 -4.63 -12.52 -17.18
CA ASN A 498 -4.39 -13.88 -16.71
C ASN A 498 -4.94 -14.15 -15.30
N GLY A 499 -5.22 -13.11 -14.50
CA GLY A 499 -5.77 -13.31 -13.16
C GLY A 499 -5.75 -12.07 -12.29
N ILE A 500 -6.14 -12.25 -11.03
CA ILE A 500 -6.22 -11.22 -10.01
C ILE A 500 -4.83 -10.97 -9.43
N THR A 501 -4.36 -9.72 -9.41
CA THR A 501 -3.11 -9.35 -8.73
C THR A 501 -3.33 -8.78 -7.34
N ALA A 502 -4.47 -8.14 -7.09
CA ALA A 502 -4.90 -7.76 -5.75
C ALA A 502 -6.42 -7.73 -5.63
N ILE A 503 -6.90 -8.03 -4.43
CA ILE A 503 -8.33 -7.99 -4.10
C ILE A 503 -8.53 -7.50 -2.68
N GLN A 504 -9.56 -6.68 -2.50
CA GLN A 504 -10.00 -6.20 -1.20
C GLN A 504 -11.52 -6.27 -1.18
N MET A 505 -12.10 -6.99 -0.24
CA MET A 505 -13.54 -7.11 -0.04
C MET A 505 -13.92 -6.63 1.35
N ASP A 506 -15.00 -5.86 1.44
CA ASP A 506 -15.65 -5.43 2.67
C ASP A 506 -17.13 -5.78 2.54
N ILE A 507 -17.62 -6.70 3.36
CA ILE A 507 -18.99 -7.21 3.31
C ILE A 507 -19.72 -6.73 4.56
N LYS A 508 -20.77 -5.94 4.33
CA LYS A 508 -21.65 -5.40 5.38
C LYS A 508 -22.84 -6.33 5.65
N TYR A 509 -23.17 -7.22 4.71
CA TYR A 509 -24.21 -8.23 4.90
C TYR A 509 -23.81 -9.28 5.94
N LYS A 510 -24.62 -9.42 6.98
CA LYS A 510 -24.31 -10.23 8.16
C LYS A 510 -24.67 -11.72 8.00
N GLY A 511 -25.61 -12.04 7.12
CA GLY A 511 -26.17 -13.40 6.97
C GLY A 511 -25.33 -14.36 6.13
N GLY A 512 -24.10 -13.98 5.77
CA GLY A 512 -23.24 -14.77 4.88
C GLY A 512 -23.72 -14.77 3.42
N LEU A 513 -22.80 -14.47 2.50
CA LEU A 513 -23.12 -14.53 1.07
C LEU A 513 -22.87 -15.95 0.53
N LEU A 514 -23.81 -16.45 -0.27
CA LEU A 514 -23.65 -17.73 -0.96
C LEU A 514 -22.51 -17.67 -1.98
N LYS A 515 -21.84 -18.81 -2.19
CA LYS A 515 -20.77 -18.95 -3.19
C LYS A 515 -21.18 -18.44 -4.58
N THR A 516 -22.41 -18.73 -5.00
CA THR A 516 -22.95 -18.29 -6.30
C THR A 516 -23.02 -16.77 -6.47
N VAL A 517 -23.23 -16.02 -5.39
CA VAL A 517 -23.21 -14.54 -5.44
C VAL A 517 -21.79 -14.04 -5.71
N PHE A 518 -20.79 -14.65 -5.08
CA PHE A 518 -19.39 -14.33 -5.34
C PHE A 518 -18.95 -14.72 -6.76
N GLU A 519 -19.40 -15.87 -7.28
CA GLU A 519 -19.11 -16.29 -8.66
C GLU A 519 -19.61 -15.26 -9.67
N GLN A 520 -20.86 -14.81 -9.52
CA GLN A 520 -21.44 -13.76 -10.36
C GLN A 520 -20.66 -12.45 -10.22
N ALA A 521 -20.34 -12.06 -8.98
CA ALA A 521 -19.63 -10.83 -8.70
C ALA A 521 -18.23 -10.81 -9.33
N LEU A 522 -17.45 -11.87 -9.17
CA LEU A 522 -16.10 -11.99 -9.73
C LEU A 522 -16.12 -12.09 -11.25
N ALA A 523 -17.08 -12.82 -11.83
CA ALA A 523 -17.23 -12.89 -13.29
C ALA A 523 -17.55 -11.53 -13.90
N GLN A 524 -18.45 -10.76 -13.29
CA GLN A 524 -18.76 -9.39 -13.71
C GLN A 524 -17.58 -8.45 -13.50
N ALA A 525 -16.84 -8.59 -12.39
CA ALA A 525 -15.65 -7.81 -12.11
C ALA A 525 -14.53 -8.06 -13.13
N LYS A 526 -14.34 -9.31 -13.56
CA LYS A 526 -13.41 -9.67 -14.64
C LYS A 526 -13.74 -8.93 -15.94
N ARG A 527 -15.01 -8.95 -16.36
CA ARG A 527 -15.47 -8.19 -17.55
C ARG A 527 -15.19 -6.69 -17.40
N GLY A 528 -15.53 -6.12 -16.25
CA GLY A 528 -15.26 -4.70 -15.95
C GLY A 528 -13.78 -4.34 -15.99
N ARG A 529 -12.92 -5.18 -15.37
CA ARG A 529 -11.46 -5.01 -15.36
C ARG A 529 -10.87 -5.06 -16.77
N LEU A 530 -11.26 -6.06 -17.58
CA LEU A 530 -10.79 -6.20 -18.96
C LEU A 530 -11.28 -5.07 -19.86
N HIS A 531 -12.50 -4.57 -19.65
CA HIS A 531 -12.99 -3.37 -20.33
C HIS A 531 -12.13 -2.14 -20.01
N VAL A 532 -11.84 -1.88 -18.73
CA VAL A 532 -10.95 -0.78 -18.31
C VAL A 532 -9.57 -0.91 -18.95
N MET A 533 -9.02 -2.12 -18.99
CA MET A 533 -7.73 -2.39 -19.62
C MET A 533 -7.76 -2.12 -21.13
N ALA A 534 -8.84 -2.51 -21.81
CA ALA A 534 -9.01 -2.26 -23.23
C ALA A 534 -9.01 -0.76 -23.54
N GLU A 535 -9.66 0.07 -22.71
CA GLU A 535 -9.62 1.53 -22.85
C GLU A 535 -8.20 2.09 -22.63
N MET A 536 -7.46 1.60 -21.63
CA MET A 536 -6.06 1.98 -21.40
C MET A 536 -5.16 1.62 -22.59
N LYS A 537 -5.34 0.42 -23.16
CA LYS A 537 -4.57 -0.08 -24.32
C LYS A 537 -4.74 0.77 -25.57
N LYS A 538 -5.81 1.56 -25.69
CA LYS A 538 -5.99 2.52 -26.80
C LYS A 538 -4.95 3.65 -26.79
N VAL A 539 -4.39 3.96 -25.62
CA VAL A 539 -3.36 4.99 -25.43
C VAL A 539 -1.96 4.38 -25.54
N MET A 540 -1.72 3.30 -24.80
CA MET A 540 -0.42 2.61 -24.79
C MET A 540 -0.62 1.15 -24.41
N SER A 541 0.00 0.24 -25.15
CA SER A 541 -0.11 -1.21 -24.92
C SER A 541 1.20 -1.87 -24.46
N LYS A 542 2.32 -1.16 -24.59
CA LYS A 542 3.67 -1.59 -24.16
C LYS A 542 4.42 -0.42 -23.53
N PRO A 543 5.34 -0.67 -22.57
CA PRO A 543 6.21 0.37 -22.05
C PRO A 543 6.99 1.09 -23.16
N ASN A 544 7.33 2.36 -22.93
CA ASN A 544 8.22 3.12 -23.81
C ASN A 544 9.58 2.40 -23.92
N GLU A 545 10.09 2.25 -25.15
CA GLU A 545 11.38 1.59 -25.40
C GLU A 545 12.55 2.40 -24.83
N LYS A 546 12.44 3.73 -24.88
CA LYS A 546 13.44 4.65 -24.34
C LYS A 546 12.87 5.34 -23.09
N MET A 547 13.64 5.30 -22.00
CA MET A 547 13.37 6.09 -20.80
C MET A 547 13.60 7.58 -21.06
N SER A 548 12.99 8.44 -20.25
CA SER A 548 13.24 9.89 -20.31
C SER A 548 14.73 10.19 -20.10
N ASP A 549 15.26 11.19 -20.79
CA ASP A 549 16.67 11.61 -20.66
C ASP A 549 17.00 12.17 -19.25
N MET A 550 15.97 12.50 -18.45
CA MET A 550 16.12 12.90 -17.05
C MET A 550 16.33 11.73 -16.09
N VAL A 551 16.00 10.50 -16.52
CA VAL A 551 16.20 9.31 -15.71
C VAL A 551 17.70 9.10 -15.50
N PRO A 552 18.17 8.97 -14.25
CA PRO A 552 19.56 8.65 -13.98
C PRO A 552 19.98 7.39 -14.74
N GLN A 553 21.06 7.44 -15.51
CA GLN A 553 21.62 6.28 -16.15
C GLN A 553 22.30 5.38 -15.12
N ILE A 554 22.27 4.07 -15.40
CA ILE A 554 22.93 3.05 -14.58
C ILE A 554 24.03 2.41 -15.42
N VAL A 555 25.26 2.50 -14.92
CA VAL A 555 26.38 1.70 -15.43
C VAL A 555 26.68 0.61 -14.43
N SER A 556 26.51 -0.65 -14.86
CA SER A 556 26.80 -1.82 -14.02
C SER A 556 27.96 -2.64 -14.57
N PHE A 557 28.87 -3.03 -13.70
CA PHE A 557 29.99 -3.91 -14.01
C PHE A 557 30.44 -4.66 -12.76
N ARG A 558 31.20 -5.75 -12.94
CA ARG A 558 31.72 -6.57 -11.85
C ARG A 558 33.18 -6.24 -11.57
N ILE A 559 33.53 -6.14 -10.30
CA ILE A 559 34.89 -5.98 -9.78
C ILE A 559 35.31 -7.22 -8.96
N PRO A 560 36.62 -7.48 -8.82
CA PRO A 560 37.10 -8.55 -7.95
C PRO A 560 36.73 -8.31 -6.47
N ARG A 561 36.30 -9.37 -5.76
CA ARG A 561 35.84 -9.26 -4.36
C ARG A 561 36.91 -8.71 -3.42
N ASP A 562 38.18 -9.06 -3.64
CA ASP A 562 39.33 -8.58 -2.88
C ASP A 562 39.59 -7.07 -3.08
N LYS A 563 39.01 -6.46 -4.12
CA LYS A 563 39.17 -5.04 -4.45
C LYS A 563 38.02 -4.15 -3.97
N ILE A 564 36.94 -4.74 -3.44
CA ILE A 564 35.81 -3.98 -2.87
C ILE A 564 36.30 -2.99 -1.80
N GLY A 565 37.18 -3.44 -0.90
CA GLY A 565 37.74 -2.59 0.16
C GLY A 565 38.54 -1.39 -0.36
N ALA A 566 39.19 -1.51 -1.52
CA ALA A 566 39.95 -0.43 -2.14
C ALA A 566 39.02 0.65 -2.72
N VAL A 567 37.90 0.25 -3.33
CA VAL A 567 36.90 1.18 -3.88
C VAL A 567 36.14 1.92 -2.76
N ILE A 568 35.77 1.22 -1.69
CA ILE A 568 35.10 1.83 -0.53
C ILE A 568 36.07 2.77 0.20
N GLY A 569 37.32 2.32 0.39
CA GLY A 569 38.33 3.01 1.17
C GLY A 569 38.06 2.94 2.68
N THR A 570 39.05 3.36 3.47
CA THR A 570 38.96 3.33 4.95
C THR A 570 37.78 4.18 5.43
N GLY A 571 36.80 3.57 6.09
CA GLY A 571 35.59 4.25 6.58
C GLY A 571 34.66 4.81 5.49
N GLY A 572 34.79 4.34 4.24
CA GLY A 572 33.99 4.84 3.11
C GLY A 572 34.48 6.17 2.54
N LYS A 573 35.71 6.60 2.86
CA LYS A 573 36.24 7.90 2.44
C LYS A 573 36.33 8.02 0.91
N VAL A 574 36.88 7.01 0.24
CA VAL A 574 37.14 7.04 -1.21
C VAL A 574 35.84 7.05 -1.99
N ILE A 575 34.90 6.16 -1.66
CA ILE A 575 33.60 6.14 -2.33
C ILE A 575 32.83 7.45 -2.13
N ARG A 576 32.89 8.07 -0.94
CA ARG A 576 32.27 9.37 -0.68
C ARG A 576 32.87 10.48 -1.54
N GLU A 577 34.21 10.54 -1.60
CA GLU A 577 34.93 11.51 -2.43
C GLU A 577 34.55 11.38 -3.92
N ILE A 578 34.44 10.15 -4.43
CA ILE A 578 33.98 9.90 -5.80
C ILE A 578 32.53 10.39 -5.97
N THR A 579 31.61 9.98 -5.11
CA THR A 579 30.19 10.34 -5.22
C THR A 579 29.97 11.86 -5.12
N GLU A 580 30.69 12.56 -4.25
CA GLU A 580 30.60 14.02 -4.09
C GLU A 580 31.18 14.75 -5.31
N THR A 581 32.34 14.31 -5.81
CA THR A 581 33.03 14.98 -6.93
C THR A 581 32.35 14.74 -8.29
N THR A 582 31.62 13.64 -8.42
CA THR A 582 30.97 13.24 -9.67
C THR A 582 29.46 13.42 -9.64
N GLU A 583 28.87 13.83 -8.51
CA GLU A 583 27.42 13.90 -8.32
C GLU A 583 26.71 12.60 -8.70
N THR A 584 27.38 11.46 -8.46
CA THR A 584 26.84 10.11 -8.72
C THR A 584 26.52 9.38 -7.43
N SER A 585 25.68 8.36 -7.54
CA SER A 585 25.49 7.37 -6.47
C SER A 585 26.15 6.06 -6.87
N ILE A 586 26.86 5.43 -5.95
CA ILE A 586 27.55 4.15 -6.19
C ILE A 586 27.03 3.13 -5.18
N ASP A 587 26.49 2.03 -5.69
CA ASP A 587 26.07 0.85 -4.92
C ASP A 587 27.04 -0.30 -5.22
N ILE A 588 27.59 -0.93 -4.18
CA ILE A 588 28.53 -2.05 -4.30
C ILE A 588 27.99 -3.22 -3.49
N GLU A 589 27.69 -4.31 -4.17
CA GLU A 589 27.24 -5.56 -3.54
C GLU A 589 28.45 -6.40 -3.09
N ASP A 590 28.25 -7.25 -2.08
CA ASP A 590 29.27 -8.14 -1.51
C ASP A 590 29.89 -9.09 -2.55
N GLU A 591 29.17 -9.35 -3.64
CA GLU A 591 29.60 -10.21 -4.73
C GLU A 591 30.51 -9.50 -5.74
N GLY A 592 30.74 -8.19 -5.56
CA GLY A 592 31.54 -7.34 -6.43
C GLY A 592 30.76 -6.73 -7.60
N ILE A 593 29.43 -6.75 -7.56
CA ILE A 593 28.63 -6.02 -8.56
C ILE A 593 28.59 -4.55 -8.15
N VAL A 594 29.09 -3.67 -9.02
CA VAL A 594 29.00 -2.23 -8.84
C VAL A 594 27.91 -1.67 -9.75
N ARG A 595 27.08 -0.77 -9.21
CA ARG A 595 26.12 0.03 -9.97
C ARG A 595 26.36 1.50 -9.69
N ILE A 596 26.66 2.26 -10.74
CA ILE A 596 26.88 3.71 -10.68
C ILE A 596 25.68 4.39 -11.34
N PHE A 597 25.02 5.26 -10.58
CA PHE A 597 23.85 6.04 -10.97
C PHE A 597 24.27 7.49 -11.18
N GLY A 598 23.93 8.09 -12.31
CA GLY A 598 24.22 9.50 -12.57
C GLY A 598 23.52 10.03 -13.81
N GLN A 599 23.53 11.34 -14.00
CA GLN A 599 23.07 11.93 -15.25
C GLN A 599 24.02 11.53 -16.39
N PRO A 600 23.51 11.24 -17.60
CA PRO A 600 24.35 10.96 -18.75
C PRO A 600 25.36 12.10 -18.98
N GLY A 601 26.65 11.78 -19.08
CA GLY A 601 27.68 12.78 -19.38
C GLY A 601 29.03 12.51 -18.72
N PRO A 602 29.95 13.49 -18.78
CA PRO A 602 31.35 13.31 -18.43
C PRO A 602 31.57 12.96 -16.94
N LEU A 603 30.66 13.37 -16.05
CA LEU A 603 30.75 13.05 -14.62
C LEU A 603 30.46 11.58 -14.33
N LEU A 604 29.49 10.97 -15.04
CA LEU A 604 29.21 9.54 -14.94
C LEU A 604 30.39 8.71 -15.49
N ASP A 605 30.92 9.10 -16.65
CA ASP A 605 32.08 8.45 -17.25
C ASP A 605 33.31 8.53 -16.34
N LYS A 606 33.49 9.68 -15.68
CA LYS A 606 34.54 9.88 -14.67
C LYS A 606 34.34 8.95 -13.47
N ALA A 607 33.13 8.84 -12.93
CA ALA A 607 32.84 7.94 -11.81
C ALA A 607 33.13 6.46 -12.17
N VAL A 608 32.68 6.01 -13.33
CA VAL A 608 32.95 4.66 -13.86
C VAL A 608 34.45 4.42 -14.00
N SER A 609 35.17 5.39 -14.55
CA SER A 609 36.62 5.31 -14.75
C SER A 609 37.36 5.20 -13.41
N LEU A 610 37.04 6.06 -12.44
CA LEU A 610 37.64 6.05 -11.11
C LEU A 610 37.46 4.71 -10.40
N VAL A 611 36.24 4.16 -10.44
CA VAL A 611 35.96 2.86 -9.82
C VAL A 611 36.70 1.73 -10.53
N LYS A 612 36.74 1.71 -11.86
CA LYS A 612 37.48 0.70 -12.63
C LYS A 612 38.97 0.73 -12.32
N VAL A 613 39.56 1.92 -12.21
CA VAL A 613 40.96 2.12 -11.84
C VAL A 613 41.23 1.54 -10.44
N LEU A 614 40.43 1.91 -9.44
CA LEU A 614 40.58 1.42 -8.06
C LEU A 614 40.37 -0.10 -7.94
N ALA A 615 39.47 -0.64 -8.75
CA ALA A 615 39.22 -2.07 -8.83
C ALA A 615 40.28 -2.85 -9.63
N GLY A 616 41.21 -2.16 -10.29
CA GLY A 616 42.22 -2.78 -11.16
C GLY A 616 41.62 -3.43 -12.42
N VAL A 617 40.39 -3.04 -12.80
CA VAL A 617 39.71 -3.49 -14.02
C VAL A 617 40.05 -2.52 -15.15
N LEU A 618 41.32 -2.50 -15.50
CA LEU A 618 41.88 -1.63 -16.54
C LEU A 618 42.04 -2.43 -17.84
N ASP A 619 41.39 -1.95 -18.90
CA ASP A 619 41.60 -2.47 -20.25
C ASP A 619 42.90 -1.88 -20.82
N ILE A 620 43.80 -2.73 -21.35
CA ILE A 620 45.02 -2.27 -22.03
C ILE A 620 44.61 -1.46 -23.26
N GLY A 621 45.22 -0.29 -23.44
CA GLY A 621 44.88 0.67 -24.48
C GLY A 621 43.77 1.66 -24.11
N ALA A 622 43.12 1.50 -22.94
CA ALA A 622 42.16 2.49 -22.46
C ALA A 622 42.87 3.78 -22.04
N ARG A 623 42.20 4.92 -22.30
CA ARG A 623 42.71 6.26 -21.99
C ARG A 623 41.97 6.84 -20.79
N TYR A 624 42.73 7.43 -19.86
CA TYR A 624 42.22 8.04 -18.65
C TYR A 624 42.79 9.45 -18.49
N PRO A 625 41.99 10.42 -18.02
CA PRO A 625 42.55 11.65 -17.49
C PRO A 625 43.27 11.35 -16.17
N GLY A 626 44.42 11.96 -15.95
CA GLY A 626 45.19 11.83 -14.72
C GLY A 626 45.89 13.12 -14.34
N ILE A 627 46.28 13.22 -13.07
CA ILE A 627 46.99 14.38 -12.52
C ILE A 627 48.43 13.96 -12.24
N VAL A 628 49.40 14.72 -12.76
CA VAL A 628 50.80 14.52 -12.42
C VAL A 628 50.98 14.80 -10.92
N ARG A 629 51.45 13.81 -10.15
CA ARG A 629 51.71 13.95 -8.71
C ARG A 629 53.17 14.06 -8.36
N ARG A 630 54.04 13.44 -9.16
CA ARG A 630 55.48 13.42 -8.88
C ARG A 630 56.27 13.13 -10.15
N LEU A 631 57.26 13.98 -10.41
CA LEU A 631 58.29 13.72 -11.42
C LEU A 631 59.52 13.09 -10.77
N THR A 632 60.14 12.13 -11.46
CA THR A 632 61.37 11.46 -11.05
C THR A 632 62.28 11.27 -12.27
N ASP A 633 63.58 11.05 -12.05
CA ASP A 633 64.57 10.96 -13.15
C ASP A 633 64.26 9.85 -14.18
N PHE A 634 63.49 8.84 -13.81
CA PHE A 634 63.13 7.71 -14.66
C PHE A 634 61.67 7.74 -15.17
N GLY A 635 60.88 8.74 -14.80
CA GLY A 635 59.50 8.87 -15.27
C GLY A 635 58.59 9.78 -14.44
N ILE A 636 57.33 9.84 -14.86
CA ILE A 636 56.29 10.69 -14.28
C ILE A 636 55.21 9.81 -13.63
N PHE A 637 54.93 10.04 -12.35
CA PHE A 637 53.80 9.42 -11.65
C PHE A 637 52.53 10.26 -11.89
N VAL A 638 51.53 9.61 -12.47
CA VAL A 638 50.24 10.19 -12.80
C VAL A 638 49.19 9.48 -11.96
N GLU A 639 48.48 10.22 -11.11
CA GLU A 639 47.36 9.71 -10.33
C GLU A 639 46.13 9.56 -11.24
N LEU A 640 45.59 8.35 -11.28
CA LEU A 640 44.41 7.99 -12.09
C LEU A 640 43.12 7.98 -11.27
N ALA A 641 43.23 7.67 -9.98
CA ALA A 641 42.15 7.69 -9.01
C ALA A 641 42.74 7.97 -7.61
N PRO A 642 41.94 8.42 -6.62
CA PRO A 642 42.45 8.76 -5.29
C PRO A 642 43.34 7.67 -4.68
N GLY A 643 44.64 7.97 -4.54
CA GLY A 643 45.64 7.07 -3.98
C GLY A 643 46.12 5.94 -4.90
N GLN A 644 45.77 5.97 -6.20
CA GLN A 644 46.22 5.00 -7.21
C GLN A 644 46.99 5.69 -8.34
N ASP A 645 48.31 5.50 -8.32
CA ASP A 645 49.23 6.07 -9.30
C ASP A 645 49.59 5.06 -10.40
N GLY A 646 49.83 5.56 -11.61
CA GLY A 646 50.53 4.86 -12.67
C GLY A 646 51.83 5.56 -13.05
N LEU A 647 52.78 4.79 -13.59
CA LEU A 647 54.09 5.30 -14.00
C LEU A 647 54.17 5.42 -15.52
N VAL A 648 54.41 6.64 -15.99
CA VAL A 648 54.89 6.90 -17.35
C VAL A 648 56.41 6.80 -17.32
N HIS A 649 56.94 5.66 -17.75
CA HIS A 649 58.38 5.42 -17.73
C HIS A 649 59.05 6.13 -18.91
N ILE A 650 60.19 6.79 -18.69
CA ILE A 650 60.88 7.60 -19.71
C ILE A 650 61.24 6.81 -20.98
N SER A 651 61.36 5.48 -20.87
CA SER A 651 61.61 4.59 -22.01
C SER A 651 60.48 4.50 -23.03
N THR A 652 59.27 4.97 -22.71
CA THR A 652 58.16 5.05 -23.69
C THR A 652 58.32 6.23 -24.65
N VAL A 653 59.29 7.11 -24.40
CA VAL A 653 59.61 8.31 -25.19
C VAL A 653 60.96 8.10 -25.90
N PRO A 654 61.10 8.45 -27.21
CA PRO A 654 62.37 8.34 -27.93
C PRO A 654 63.50 9.11 -27.23
N ARG A 655 64.70 8.52 -27.11
CA ARG A 655 65.85 9.09 -26.37
C ARG A 655 66.16 10.56 -26.66
N LYS A 656 65.99 10.97 -27.93
CA LYS A 656 66.24 12.34 -28.39
C LYS A 656 65.28 13.39 -27.81
N ASP A 657 64.11 12.97 -27.33
CA ASP A 657 63.02 13.84 -26.89
C ASP A 657 62.76 13.72 -25.37
N GLN A 658 63.60 12.97 -24.64
CA GLN A 658 63.39 12.63 -23.22
C GLN A 658 63.57 13.82 -22.27
N ASP A 659 64.62 14.63 -22.48
CA ASP A 659 64.88 15.81 -21.65
C ASP A 659 63.80 16.89 -21.84
N GLU A 660 63.32 17.06 -23.07
CA GLU A 660 62.22 17.98 -23.37
C GLU A 660 60.90 17.49 -22.77
N PHE A 661 60.62 16.18 -22.88
CA PHE A 661 59.42 15.57 -22.32
C PHE A 661 59.32 15.72 -20.80
N MET A 662 60.40 15.46 -20.06
CA MET A 662 60.40 15.61 -18.60
C MET A 662 60.24 17.08 -18.14
N ASN A 663 60.71 18.03 -18.96
CA ASN A 663 60.58 19.46 -18.66
C ASN A 663 59.21 20.06 -19.08
N ARG A 664 58.40 19.32 -19.85
CA ARG A 664 57.09 19.78 -20.35
C ARG A 664 55.99 19.76 -19.29
N TYR A 665 56.11 18.90 -18.28
CA TYR A 665 55.06 18.66 -17.28
C TYR A 665 55.51 19.07 -15.87
N ARG A 666 54.57 19.51 -15.05
CA ARG A 666 54.75 19.93 -13.66
C ARG A 666 53.80 19.18 -12.75
N ASP A 667 54.12 19.17 -11.46
CA ASP A 667 53.22 18.67 -10.43
C ASP A 667 51.89 19.44 -10.47
N GLY A 668 50.78 18.72 -10.51
CA GLY A 668 49.43 19.24 -10.68
C GLY A 668 48.92 19.32 -12.13
N ASP A 669 49.73 19.03 -13.14
CA ASP A 669 49.27 19.09 -14.53
C ASP A 669 48.26 17.98 -14.85
N LEU A 670 47.20 18.35 -15.59
CA LEU A 670 46.21 17.42 -16.13
C LEU A 670 46.70 16.86 -17.47
N VAL A 671 46.80 15.54 -17.55
CA VAL A 671 47.29 14.82 -18.73
C VAL A 671 46.37 13.65 -19.10
N THR A 672 46.29 13.32 -20.39
CA THR A 672 45.64 12.09 -20.88
C THR A 672 46.67 10.98 -20.99
N VAL A 673 46.40 9.84 -20.36
CA VAL A 673 47.30 8.68 -20.34
C VAL A 673 46.63 7.41 -20.83
N GLU A 674 47.35 6.62 -21.61
CA GLU A 674 46.94 5.31 -22.11
C GLU A 674 47.57 4.20 -21.26
N VAL A 675 46.77 3.21 -20.87
CA VAL A 675 47.25 2.05 -20.09
C VAL A 675 47.99 1.08 -21.00
N LEU A 676 49.28 0.88 -20.76
CA LEU A 676 50.10 -0.06 -21.53
C LEU A 676 50.11 -1.46 -20.92
N ASP A 677 50.09 -1.54 -19.60
CA ASP A 677 50.17 -2.80 -18.85
C ASP A 677 49.69 -2.58 -17.41
N HIS A 678 49.14 -3.64 -16.81
CA HIS A 678 48.69 -3.64 -15.41
C HIS A 678 49.05 -4.97 -14.75
N ASP A 679 50.01 -4.91 -13.83
CA ASP A 679 50.43 -6.08 -13.06
C ASP A 679 49.46 -6.32 -11.90
N LYS A 680 48.64 -7.35 -12.04
CA LYS A 680 47.59 -7.72 -11.07
C LYS A 680 48.13 -8.13 -9.69
N VAL A 681 49.40 -8.53 -9.58
CA VAL A 681 50.02 -8.98 -8.32
C VAL A 681 50.62 -7.80 -7.57
N SER A 682 51.33 -6.93 -8.28
CA SER A 682 52.00 -5.77 -7.69
C SER A 682 51.14 -4.51 -7.62
N GLY A 683 50.03 -4.45 -8.37
CA GLY A 683 49.15 -3.29 -8.50
C GLY A 683 49.76 -2.13 -9.30
N ARG A 684 50.90 -2.37 -9.99
CA ARG A 684 51.60 -1.35 -10.78
C ARG A 684 50.95 -1.18 -12.14
N ILE A 685 50.69 0.08 -12.50
CA ILE A 685 50.10 0.47 -13.79
C ILE A 685 51.17 1.16 -14.62
N ARG A 686 51.43 0.66 -15.84
CA ARG A 686 52.31 1.31 -16.81
C ARG A 686 51.48 2.16 -17.75
N LEU A 687 51.91 3.41 -17.91
CA LEU A 687 51.17 4.42 -18.65
C LEU A 687 52.02 5.02 -19.78
N LYS A 688 51.33 5.63 -20.75
CA LYS A 688 51.92 6.47 -21.79
C LYS A 688 51.08 7.75 -21.92
N ILE A 689 51.70 8.93 -21.88
CA ILE A 689 50.99 10.18 -22.18
C ILE A 689 50.65 10.23 -23.67
N VAL A 690 49.41 10.62 -23.98
CA VAL A 690 48.86 10.63 -25.35
C VAL A 690 48.57 12.04 -25.88
N ASP A 691 48.91 13.07 -25.10
CA ASP A 691 48.71 14.49 -25.41
C ASP A 691 49.76 15.11 -26.36
#